data_AF-F3ZYS4-F1
#
_entry.id   AF-F3ZYS4-F1
#
_cell.length_a   1.000
_cell.length_b   1.000
_cell.length_c   1.000
_cell.angle_alpha   90.00
_cell.angle_beta   90.00
_cell.angle_gamma   90.00
#
_symmetry.space_group_name_H-M   'P 1'
#
loop_
_entity.id
_entity.type
_entity.pdbx_description
1 polymer ?
#
loop_
_entity_poly.entity_id
_entity_poly.type
_entity_poly.pdbx_seq_one_letter_code
_entity_poly.pdbx_strand_id
1 'polypeptide(L)'
;MMSLGRATKIAVILILLAFSLTISNFIVPQANVSKAQDEDGQGFTVGNIRDDYEVYLSEYKNAPRPQESINISATDFIDANPTVEVVTGLGNTPAKAVKTGEEGYIEWDVNIETAGLYNIKIEYYPIQGRGSSIERELWINGRLPFFGASHLTFSRIWADEGDVKQDNRGNDIRPSQIEAPRWQWSYLWDYMGYYNEPYYFYFKAGKNTVRLVSVKEPMAIKSITIEQAPKSLPYEQIAAAYEQQGYKNYEGKPIKIQGEDAYLKSDPTLYPLNDRASPTTEPYDPSKIRLNTIGGYRWNLPGQWIMWEIDVPEDGLYRLAFKVRQNMVRGSFSNRRLLIDEKVPFDEAGDLKFEYKNDWVMYELTKNAQPCLFYLTKGKHEVKLEVTLGDLAEIIRTIESSLYQLNEAYRKIIMVTTPTPDPYRDYQLDLQIPDVIKELDKQGNIIDEMAQQLIAYTGQRGSQSAILYRLSYQLKDMARRPDRIPRMLNDFKTNIGSLGTWILSAREQPLEIDYIWLGSPTKQLPEVGTSLGQKALHETRALIASFTEDYNSVGNVYGGEALKVWIQTGRDQAQVLKQIIDDTFTPQTGVPVNLELVQPGTLLPAVVANIGPDVALQLGISDPVNFATRHAAIDLTQFDEFDEVAKRFHDSALVPYEFNDGVFALPETQSFPMLFYRTDILDELNLQVPQTWQNVFNILPVIQKNHMDFGIPISTTQTPGAGMTSFTMFLYQMGGKLYKEDGIATALDEEEAIEAFKMWTELYVNYKFPVQYDFANRFRIGEMPIGIADYQTYNFLSVFAPEIRGLWDFAPVPGTEKLDGSIDRSVPSGGTAAMMVRGVKDKNAAWEFLKWWTSTETQERFGREMESLLGAAGRYPTANIEALEKLPWPVKDYKNLMAQWQWVKGNPEVPGGYFTPRHLDNAFREVIYSGEDPRETILDYVRVINDEITNKRIEFGLPTLEDLKDKTGR
;
A
#
# COMPACT_ATOMS: atom_id res chain seq x y z
N MET A 1 -25.36 -38.44 35.76
CA MET A 1 -24.15 -38.79 36.53
C MET A 1 -23.63 -40.13 36.04
N MET A 2 -22.30 -40.21 35.84
CA MET A 2 -21.49 -41.43 35.70
C MET A 2 -21.80 -42.38 34.54
N SER A 3 -21.24 -42.11 33.34
CA SER A 3 -20.83 -43.20 32.43
C SER A 3 -19.93 -42.80 31.23
N LEU A 4 -19.62 -41.53 30.97
CA LEU A 4 -18.77 -41.15 29.82
C LEU A 4 -17.35 -40.66 30.15
N GLY A 5 -16.93 -40.67 31.43
CA GLY A 5 -15.63 -40.13 31.85
C GLY A 5 -14.44 -41.12 31.94
N ARG A 6 -14.61 -42.39 31.57
CA ARG A 6 -13.57 -43.43 31.75
C ARG A 6 -12.87 -43.87 30.46
N ALA A 7 -13.50 -43.79 29.29
CA ALA A 7 -12.88 -44.22 28.04
C ALA A 7 -11.77 -43.24 27.56
N THR A 8 -11.96 -41.94 27.77
CA THR A 8 -11.01 -40.91 27.33
C THR A 8 -9.75 -40.81 28.17
N LYS A 9 -9.77 -41.30 29.42
CA LYS A 9 -8.59 -41.28 30.31
C LYS A 9 -7.67 -42.50 30.14
N ILE A 10 -8.17 -43.61 29.59
CA ILE A 10 -7.37 -44.82 29.33
C ILE A 10 -6.59 -44.70 28.01
N ALA A 11 -7.13 -44.00 27.01
CA ALA A 11 -6.44 -43.74 25.75
C ALA A 11 -5.23 -42.78 25.89
N VAL A 12 -5.32 -41.78 26.77
CA VAL A 12 -4.25 -40.80 26.99
C VAL A 12 -3.08 -41.38 27.79
N ILE A 13 -3.32 -42.36 28.66
CA ILE A 13 -2.27 -43.01 29.47
C ILE A 13 -1.52 -44.10 28.68
N LEU A 14 -2.15 -44.74 27.69
CA LEU A 14 -1.50 -45.75 26.84
C LEU A 14 -0.61 -45.14 25.74
N ILE A 15 -0.89 -43.91 25.30
CA ILE A 15 -0.05 -43.20 24.30
C ILE A 15 1.19 -42.57 24.97
N LEU A 16 1.10 -42.19 26.26
CA LEU A 16 2.23 -41.66 27.03
C LEU A 16 3.22 -42.71 27.55
N LEU A 17 2.89 -44.02 27.44
CA LEU A 17 3.72 -45.13 27.91
C LEU A 17 4.41 -45.93 26.79
N ALA A 18 4.14 -45.61 25.52
CA ALA A 18 4.77 -46.27 24.36
C ALA A 18 5.98 -45.50 23.79
N PHE A 19 6.25 -44.28 24.26
CA PHE A 19 7.38 -43.46 23.77
C PHE A 19 8.59 -43.42 24.71
N SER A 20 8.56 -44.20 25.79
CA SER A 20 9.64 -44.32 26.76
C SER A 20 10.13 -45.76 26.83
N LEU A 21 10.90 -46.21 25.81
CA LEU A 21 11.91 -47.28 25.91
C LEU A 21 12.44 -47.62 24.52
N THR A 22 13.62 -47.09 24.17
CA THR A 22 14.76 -47.84 23.59
C THR A 22 15.90 -46.86 23.29
N ILE A 23 16.87 -46.86 24.21
CA ILE A 23 18.21 -46.30 24.00
C ILE A 23 19.14 -47.50 23.81
N SER A 24 19.91 -47.53 22.72
CA SER A 24 21.28 -48.04 22.75
C SER A 24 22.05 -47.76 21.44
N ASN A 25 23.02 -46.85 21.58
CA ASN A 25 24.41 -46.87 21.08
C ASN A 25 24.74 -47.15 19.61
N PHE A 26 25.34 -46.14 18.96
CA PHE A 26 26.64 -46.31 18.29
C PHE A 26 27.54 -45.09 18.54
N ILE A 27 28.82 -45.36 18.77
CA ILE A 27 29.89 -44.42 19.16
C ILE A 27 30.87 -44.27 17.96
N VAL A 28 31.55 -43.12 17.90
CA VAL A 28 32.90 -42.82 17.33
C VAL A 28 32.94 -42.18 15.93
N PRO A 29 33.85 -41.22 15.58
CA PRO A 29 34.80 -40.41 16.37
C PRO A 29 34.69 -38.88 16.18
N GLN A 30 35.36 -38.16 17.08
CA GLN A 30 35.77 -36.76 16.95
C GLN A 30 36.62 -36.50 15.71
N ALA A 31 36.30 -35.42 14.97
CA ALA A 31 37.24 -34.73 14.11
C ALA A 31 37.68 -33.43 14.79
N ASN A 32 38.98 -33.31 15.05
CA ASN A 32 39.64 -32.09 15.49
C ASN A 32 39.50 -31.01 14.41
N VAL A 33 38.87 -29.89 14.75
CA VAL A 33 39.09 -28.62 14.03
C VAL A 33 39.96 -27.74 14.93
N SER A 34 41.16 -27.51 14.43
CA SER A 34 42.19 -26.66 15.00
C SER A 34 41.71 -25.22 15.19
N LYS A 35 42.11 -24.65 16.32
CA LYS A 35 42.14 -23.21 16.58
C LYS A 35 42.86 -22.46 15.45
N ALA A 36 42.22 -21.44 14.92
CA ALA A 36 42.87 -20.21 14.46
C ALA A 36 42.08 -19.09 15.17
N GLN A 37 42.48 -18.73 16.39
CA GLN A 37 43.32 -17.58 16.69
C GLN A 37 42.84 -16.29 16.01
N ASP A 38 42.18 -15.50 16.86
CA ASP A 38 42.01 -14.05 16.82
C ASP A 38 43.22 -13.33 16.23
N GLU A 39 42.97 -12.33 15.40
CA GLU A 39 43.71 -11.07 15.43
C GLU A 39 42.87 -9.94 14.84
N ASP A 40 42.74 -8.89 15.66
CA ASP A 40 42.41 -7.49 15.41
C ASP A 40 41.09 -7.14 14.67
N GLY A 41 40.13 -6.45 15.30
CA GLY A 41 40.32 -5.33 16.23
C GLY A 41 40.37 -3.99 15.50
N GLN A 42 39.45 -3.75 14.56
CA GLN A 42 38.99 -2.39 14.23
C GLN A 42 37.48 -2.41 14.06
N GLY A 43 36.79 -1.98 15.11
CA GLY A 43 35.38 -1.67 15.05
C GLY A 43 35.16 -0.54 14.05
N PHE A 44 34.68 -0.89 12.87
CA PHE A 44 33.99 0.06 12.03
C PHE A 44 32.64 0.30 12.69
N THR A 45 32.46 1.48 13.27
CA THR A 45 31.15 2.05 13.54
C THR A 45 30.48 2.24 12.19
N VAL A 46 29.73 1.23 11.75
CA VAL A 46 28.73 1.36 10.69
C VAL A 46 27.73 2.40 11.19
N GLY A 47 27.59 3.48 10.42
CA GLY A 47 26.79 4.63 10.79
C GLY A 47 25.36 4.22 11.10
N ASN A 48 24.77 4.87 12.10
CA ASN A 48 23.32 4.94 12.25
C ASN A 48 22.74 5.48 10.93
N ILE A 49 22.30 4.62 10.02
CA ILE A 49 21.70 5.01 8.73
C ILE A 49 20.36 5.76 8.95
N ARG A 50 19.85 5.79 10.18
CA ARG A 50 18.83 6.74 10.62
C ARG A 50 19.50 7.93 11.32
N ASP A 51 20.06 8.85 10.55
CA ASP A 51 20.25 10.23 11.01
C ASP A 51 18.85 10.83 11.21
N ASP A 52 18.27 10.52 12.37
CA ASP A 52 16.96 10.96 12.82
C ASP A 52 17.03 12.46 13.08
N TYR A 53 15.95 13.17 12.78
CA TYR A 53 15.87 14.62 12.96
C TYR A 53 16.18 15.04 14.41
N GLU A 54 15.96 14.17 15.40
CA GLU A 54 16.42 14.40 16.78
C GLU A 54 17.94 14.39 16.95
N VAL A 55 18.66 13.48 16.26
CA VAL A 55 20.12 13.45 16.27
C VAL A 55 20.64 14.77 15.71
N TYR A 56 20.09 15.19 14.56
CA TYR A 56 20.38 16.48 13.95
C TYR A 56 20.12 17.65 14.91
N LEU A 57 18.94 17.71 15.55
CA LEU A 57 18.64 18.75 16.54
C LEU A 57 19.58 18.71 17.75
N SER A 58 20.01 17.52 18.18
CA SER A 58 20.90 17.37 19.33
C SER A 58 22.30 17.95 19.08
N GLU A 59 22.79 17.89 17.84
CA GLU A 59 24.02 18.54 17.40
C GLU A 59 23.94 20.07 17.52
N TYR A 60 22.75 20.63 17.29
CA TYR A 60 22.48 22.07 17.31
C TYR A 60 21.65 22.54 18.51
N LYS A 61 21.57 21.77 19.59
CA LYS A 61 20.70 22.07 20.74
C LYS A 61 20.91 23.45 21.38
N ASN A 62 22.11 24.01 21.23
CA ASN A 62 22.51 25.32 21.76
C ASN A 62 22.48 26.43 20.70
N ALA A 63 22.10 26.14 19.45
CA ALA A 63 21.99 27.13 18.41
C ALA A 63 20.83 28.09 18.70
N PRO A 64 20.98 29.39 18.44
CA PRO A 64 19.89 30.34 18.62
C PRO A 64 18.78 30.09 17.58
N ARG A 65 17.59 30.65 17.84
CA ARG A 65 16.45 30.68 16.91
C ARG A 65 16.13 32.12 16.55
N PRO A 66 16.84 32.72 15.56
CA PRO A 66 16.68 34.12 15.20
C PRO A 66 15.27 34.37 14.63
N GLN A 67 14.72 35.56 14.91
CA GLN A 67 13.40 36.00 14.40
C GLN A 67 13.50 36.69 13.02
N GLU A 68 14.63 36.56 12.36
CA GLU A 68 14.87 37.08 11.01
C GLU A 68 14.00 36.32 10.00
N SER A 69 13.50 37.03 8.98
CA SER A 69 12.74 36.45 7.87
C SER A 69 13.42 36.82 6.56
N ILE A 70 13.86 35.82 5.82
CA ILE A 70 14.64 35.96 4.58
C ILE A 70 13.81 35.38 3.45
N ASN A 71 13.39 36.22 2.51
CA ASN A 71 12.59 35.79 1.37
C ASN A 71 13.44 35.75 0.09
N ILE A 72 13.47 34.59 -0.57
CA ILE A 72 14.22 34.31 -1.78
C ILE A 72 13.22 34.09 -2.90
N SER A 73 13.35 34.84 -3.99
CA SER A 73 12.55 34.57 -5.18
C SER A 73 13.01 33.28 -5.84
N ALA A 74 12.08 32.43 -6.25
CA ALA A 74 12.43 31.21 -6.95
C ALA A 74 13.23 31.48 -8.23
N THR A 75 13.03 32.63 -8.88
CA THR A 75 13.73 33.01 -10.12
C THR A 75 15.20 33.41 -9.92
N ASP A 76 15.64 33.61 -8.67
CA ASP A 76 17.02 34.00 -8.35
C ASP A 76 17.92 32.77 -8.14
N PHE A 77 17.56 31.63 -8.75
CA PHE A 77 18.34 30.39 -8.66
C PHE A 77 19.71 30.54 -9.34
N ILE A 78 20.71 29.84 -8.80
CA ILE A 78 22.09 29.88 -9.29
C ILE A 78 22.42 28.69 -10.21
N ASP A 79 21.70 27.58 -10.04
CA ASP A 79 21.89 26.35 -10.81
C ASP A 79 20.60 25.53 -10.87
N ALA A 80 20.42 24.79 -11.96
CA ALA A 80 19.31 23.87 -12.15
C ALA A 80 19.64 22.81 -13.20
N ASN A 81 19.24 21.56 -12.96
CA ASN A 81 19.39 20.47 -13.91
C ASN A 81 18.15 19.55 -13.89
N PRO A 82 17.43 19.35 -15.01
CA PRO A 82 17.62 20.03 -16.29
C PRO A 82 17.32 21.53 -16.16
N THR A 83 17.57 22.30 -17.22
CA THR A 83 17.21 23.72 -17.26
C THR A 83 15.72 23.90 -16.95
N VAL A 84 15.42 24.76 -15.98
CA VAL A 84 14.05 25.03 -15.52
C VAL A 84 13.41 26.19 -16.28
N GLU A 85 12.10 26.16 -16.39
CA GLU A 85 11.32 27.19 -17.08
C GLU A 85 10.78 28.21 -16.07
N VAL A 86 10.95 29.51 -16.35
CA VAL A 86 10.29 30.58 -15.61
C VAL A 86 8.92 30.86 -16.24
N VAL A 87 7.87 30.69 -15.46
CA VAL A 87 6.47 30.85 -15.88
C VAL A 87 5.82 32.04 -15.19
N THR A 88 4.80 32.61 -15.84
CA THR A 88 3.99 33.74 -15.33
C THR A 88 2.52 33.49 -15.58
N GLY A 89 1.64 34.08 -14.77
CA GLY A 89 0.18 34.01 -14.99
C GLY A 89 -0.50 32.79 -14.37
N LEU A 90 0.23 31.96 -13.61
CA LEU A 90 -0.36 30.83 -12.89
C LEU A 90 -1.38 31.30 -11.85
N GLY A 91 -2.51 30.59 -11.75
CA GLY A 91 -3.59 30.93 -10.83
C GLY A 91 -4.12 32.36 -11.02
N ASN A 92 -4.16 32.86 -12.26
CA ASN A 92 -4.55 34.24 -12.59
C ASN A 92 -3.73 35.33 -11.88
N THR A 93 -2.51 35.01 -11.46
CA THR A 93 -1.61 35.93 -10.74
C THR A 93 -0.43 36.30 -11.64
N PRO A 94 0.00 37.57 -11.74
CA PRO A 94 1.15 37.98 -12.54
C PRO A 94 2.50 37.57 -11.92
N ALA A 95 2.50 36.75 -10.86
CA ALA A 95 3.70 36.30 -10.18
C ALA A 95 4.58 35.45 -11.12
N LYS A 96 5.89 35.70 -11.06
CA LYS A 96 6.88 34.82 -11.67
C LYS A 96 7.12 33.62 -10.76
N ALA A 97 7.25 32.45 -11.35
CA ALA A 97 7.53 31.21 -10.67
C ALA A 97 8.45 30.33 -11.52
N VAL A 98 9.12 29.38 -10.90
CA VAL A 98 9.98 28.42 -11.59
C VAL A 98 9.32 27.05 -11.60
N LYS A 99 9.08 26.52 -12.79
CA LYS A 99 8.52 25.19 -12.99
C LYS A 99 9.61 24.14 -12.82
N THR A 100 9.38 23.23 -11.88
CA THR A 100 10.21 22.04 -11.63
C THR A 100 9.47 20.80 -12.11
N GLY A 101 10.21 19.87 -12.74
CA GLY A 101 9.68 18.61 -13.27
C GLY A 101 9.57 17.52 -12.20
N GLU A 102 9.43 16.27 -12.64
CA GLU A 102 9.40 15.06 -11.81
C GLU A 102 10.80 14.57 -11.41
N GLU A 103 11.85 15.01 -12.12
CA GLU A 103 13.26 14.75 -11.81
C GLU A 103 14.09 16.04 -11.92
N GLY A 104 15.30 16.01 -11.37
CA GLY A 104 16.25 17.12 -11.42
C GLY A 104 16.36 17.92 -10.13
N TYR A 105 17.01 19.07 -10.17
CA TYR A 105 17.17 19.96 -9.02
C TYR A 105 17.20 21.43 -9.42
N ILE A 106 16.98 22.28 -8.42
CA ILE A 106 17.16 23.73 -8.47
C ILE A 106 17.86 24.20 -7.19
N GLU A 107 18.80 25.12 -7.30
CA GLU A 107 19.65 25.58 -6.20
C GLU A 107 19.74 27.10 -6.11
N TRP A 108 19.80 27.62 -4.88
CA TRP A 108 19.90 29.03 -4.55
C TRP A 108 21.07 29.32 -3.61
N ASP A 109 21.66 30.50 -3.78
CA ASP A 109 22.53 31.10 -2.77
C ASP A 109 21.70 31.91 -1.77
N VAL A 110 21.97 31.71 -0.49
CA VAL A 110 21.28 32.38 0.61
C VAL A 110 22.28 33.00 1.56
N ASN A 111 22.13 34.29 1.84
CA ASN A 111 22.94 34.97 2.86
C ASN A 111 22.16 35.08 4.17
N ILE A 112 22.73 34.56 5.25
CA ILE A 112 22.11 34.49 6.58
C ILE A 112 22.92 35.39 7.53
N GLU A 113 22.29 36.37 8.18
CA GLU A 113 23.01 37.27 9.08
C GLU A 113 23.43 36.58 10.38
N THR A 114 22.49 35.85 10.98
CA THR A 114 22.70 35.17 12.27
C THR A 114 22.69 33.66 12.10
N ALA A 115 23.79 32.98 12.44
CA ALA A 115 23.80 31.52 12.46
C ALA A 115 22.75 30.99 13.46
N GLY A 116 21.96 29.99 13.09
CA GLY A 116 20.88 29.51 13.93
C GLY A 116 19.98 28.48 13.27
N LEU A 117 18.96 28.04 14.01
CA LEU A 117 17.91 27.14 13.55
C LEU A 117 16.71 27.93 13.03
N TYR A 118 16.29 27.64 11.80
CA TYR A 118 15.19 28.29 11.10
C TYR A 118 14.20 27.27 10.53
N ASN A 119 12.95 27.66 10.32
CA ASN A 119 12.03 26.91 9.47
C ASN A 119 12.12 27.42 8.03
N ILE A 120 11.76 26.56 7.07
CA ILE A 120 11.68 26.92 5.66
C ILE A 120 10.22 26.81 5.23
N LYS A 121 9.71 27.87 4.58
CA LYS A 121 8.39 27.95 3.97
C LYS A 121 8.55 28.07 2.46
N ILE A 122 7.80 27.27 1.72
CA ILE A 122 7.78 27.30 0.26
C ILE A 122 6.40 27.74 -0.20
N GLU A 123 6.35 28.76 -1.04
CA GLU A 123 5.15 29.18 -1.76
C GLU A 123 5.14 28.54 -3.15
N TYR A 124 4.09 27.79 -3.46
CA TYR A 124 4.05 26.96 -4.66
C TYR A 124 2.66 26.86 -5.28
N TYR A 125 2.67 26.39 -6.53
CA TYR A 125 1.49 26.07 -7.32
C TYR A 125 1.64 24.64 -7.87
N PRO A 126 0.73 23.70 -7.53
CA PRO A 126 0.70 22.37 -8.15
C PRO A 126 0.48 22.50 -9.65
N ILE A 127 1.39 21.96 -10.46
CA ILE A 127 1.22 21.92 -11.92
C ILE A 127 0.59 20.57 -12.26
N GLN A 128 -0.20 20.53 -13.34
CA GLN A 128 -0.74 19.29 -13.87
C GLN A 128 0.34 18.21 -13.97
N GLY A 129 0.05 17.06 -13.37
CA GLY A 129 0.91 15.89 -13.30
C GLY A 129 0.05 14.64 -13.33
N ARG A 130 0.38 13.63 -12.53
CA ARG A 130 -0.26 12.30 -12.55
C ARG A 130 -1.24 12.08 -11.39
N GLY A 131 -1.53 13.11 -10.60
CA GLY A 131 -2.54 13.09 -9.54
C GLY A 131 -2.06 12.57 -8.18
N SER A 132 -0.75 12.38 -7.97
CA SER A 132 -0.21 12.00 -6.65
C SER A 132 0.44 13.17 -5.91
N SER A 133 0.73 13.00 -4.61
CA SER A 133 1.41 14.02 -3.80
C SER A 133 2.78 14.37 -4.38
N ILE A 134 3.15 15.64 -4.26
CA ILE A 134 4.42 16.19 -4.75
C ILE A 134 5.49 15.92 -3.70
N GLU A 135 6.64 15.37 -4.11
CA GLU A 135 7.76 15.06 -3.21
C GLU A 135 9.03 15.80 -3.65
N ARG A 136 9.70 16.42 -2.68
CA ARG A 136 10.99 17.07 -2.86
C ARG A 136 11.98 16.60 -1.80
N GLU A 137 13.25 16.67 -2.16
CA GLU A 137 14.36 16.46 -1.25
C GLU A 137 15.14 17.78 -1.06
N LEU A 138 15.50 18.11 0.18
CA LEU A 138 16.20 19.35 0.54
C LEU A 138 17.66 19.09 0.91
N TRP A 139 18.56 19.80 0.24
CA TRP A 139 19.99 19.83 0.53
C TRP A 139 20.38 21.22 1.01
N ILE A 140 21.20 21.28 2.06
CA ILE A 140 21.77 22.54 2.56
C ILE A 140 23.30 22.39 2.53
N ASN A 141 23.98 23.34 1.89
CA ASN A 141 25.44 23.33 1.76
C ASN A 141 25.99 22.02 1.16
N GLY A 142 25.29 21.46 0.17
CA GLY A 142 25.68 20.23 -0.53
C GLY A 142 25.55 18.95 0.30
N ARG A 143 24.75 18.96 1.37
CA ARG A 143 24.44 17.77 2.19
C ARG A 143 22.96 17.65 2.46
N LEU A 144 22.46 16.42 2.46
CA LEU A 144 21.15 16.07 3.05
C LEU A 144 21.24 16.25 4.58
N PRO A 145 20.43 17.13 5.22
CA PRO A 145 20.56 17.41 6.64
C PRO A 145 20.24 16.22 7.56
N PHE A 146 19.20 15.47 7.22
CA PHE A 146 18.70 14.28 7.92
C PHE A 146 17.74 13.53 6.98
N PHE A 147 17.42 12.27 7.29
CA PHE A 147 16.64 11.41 6.38
C PHE A 147 15.26 11.99 6.01
N GLY A 148 14.51 12.54 6.98
CA GLY A 148 13.21 13.17 6.71
C GLY A 148 13.24 14.31 5.68
N ALA A 149 14.40 14.94 5.45
CA ALA A 149 14.57 15.98 4.44
C ALA A 149 14.57 15.44 2.99
N SER A 150 14.66 14.12 2.77
CA SER A 150 14.53 13.51 1.43
C SER A 150 13.09 13.16 1.05
N HIS A 151 12.12 13.37 1.94
CA HIS A 151 10.73 12.95 1.77
C HIS A 151 9.73 14.09 2.04
N LEU A 152 10.07 15.33 1.67
CA LEU A 152 9.21 16.48 1.93
C LEU A 152 7.99 16.44 1.00
N THR A 153 6.80 16.32 1.59
CA THR A 153 5.54 16.20 0.85
C THR A 153 4.81 17.53 0.75
N PHE A 154 4.28 17.83 -0.44
CA PHE A 154 3.43 18.99 -0.71
C PHE A 154 2.09 18.52 -1.24
N SER A 155 1.00 19.04 -0.65
CA SER A 155 -0.35 18.65 -1.04
C SER A 155 -0.73 19.24 -2.39
N ARG A 156 -1.38 18.42 -3.21
CA ARG A 156 -2.26 18.93 -4.27
C ARG A 156 -3.59 19.34 -3.64
N ILE A 157 -4.44 19.96 -4.45
CA ILE A 157 -5.75 20.41 -4.02
C ILE A 157 -6.78 19.79 -4.96
N TRP A 158 -7.83 19.23 -4.36
CA TRP A 158 -8.89 18.50 -5.05
C TRP A 158 -10.24 19.11 -4.75
N ALA A 159 -11.14 19.06 -5.74
CA ALA A 159 -12.53 19.46 -5.63
C ALA A 159 -13.43 18.43 -6.33
N ASP A 160 -14.71 18.49 -6.03
CA ASP A 160 -15.72 17.72 -6.75
C ASP A 160 -15.91 18.31 -8.16
N GLU A 161 -15.93 17.47 -9.20
CA GLU A 161 -16.07 17.90 -10.61
C GLU A 161 -17.39 18.64 -10.88
N GLY A 162 -18.42 18.38 -10.07
CA GLY A 162 -19.71 19.05 -10.12
C GLY A 162 -20.66 18.57 -9.03
N ASP A 163 -21.92 19.00 -9.13
CA ASP A 163 -22.96 18.64 -8.17
C ASP A 163 -23.25 17.13 -8.14
N VAL A 164 -23.75 16.67 -7.00
CA VAL A 164 -24.22 15.28 -6.82
C VAL A 164 -25.34 14.98 -7.81
N LYS A 165 -25.13 13.96 -8.65
CA LYS A 165 -26.14 13.46 -9.61
C LYS A 165 -26.86 12.27 -9.01
N GLN A 166 -28.00 11.88 -9.59
CA GLN A 166 -28.69 10.65 -9.24
C GLN A 166 -28.77 9.69 -10.43
N ASP A 167 -28.61 8.40 -10.16
CA ASP A 167 -28.87 7.36 -11.15
C ASP A 167 -30.38 7.23 -11.42
N ASN A 168 -30.76 6.46 -12.44
CA ASN A 168 -32.16 6.19 -12.79
C ASN A 168 -32.92 5.35 -11.74
N ARG A 169 -32.25 4.97 -10.64
CA ARG A 169 -32.83 4.29 -9.47
C ARG A 169 -32.97 5.24 -8.29
N GLY A 170 -32.60 6.51 -8.43
CA GLY A 170 -32.67 7.54 -7.40
C GLY A 170 -31.59 7.39 -6.32
N ASN A 171 -30.46 6.76 -6.61
CA ASN A 171 -29.27 6.74 -5.76
C ASN A 171 -28.35 7.89 -6.14
N ASP A 172 -27.78 8.55 -5.15
CA ASP A 172 -26.75 9.56 -5.38
C ASP A 172 -25.49 8.91 -5.97
N ILE A 173 -24.97 9.55 -7.01
CA ILE A 173 -23.72 9.20 -7.66
C ILE A 173 -22.66 10.14 -7.11
N ARG A 174 -21.59 9.55 -6.58
CA ARG A 174 -20.42 10.28 -6.11
C ARG A 174 -19.83 11.12 -7.26
N PRO A 175 -19.54 12.41 -7.04
CA PRO A 175 -18.84 13.21 -8.04
C PRO A 175 -17.38 12.74 -8.19
N SER A 176 -16.87 12.74 -9.43
CA SER A 176 -15.45 12.56 -9.68
C SER A 176 -14.64 13.63 -8.93
N GLN A 177 -13.40 13.31 -8.57
CA GLN A 177 -12.48 14.29 -8.02
C GLN A 177 -11.59 14.87 -9.12
N ILE A 178 -11.47 16.19 -9.16
CA ILE A 178 -10.60 16.91 -10.09
C ILE A 178 -9.60 17.77 -9.33
N GLU A 179 -8.43 18.00 -9.92
CA GLU A 179 -7.46 18.93 -9.35
C GLU A 179 -7.98 20.37 -9.45
N ALA A 180 -7.93 21.10 -8.33
CA ALA A 180 -8.28 22.51 -8.20
C ALA A 180 -7.04 23.33 -7.78
N PRO A 181 -6.02 23.45 -8.65
CA PRO A 181 -4.74 24.03 -8.27
C PRO A 181 -4.87 25.54 -7.98
N ARG A 182 -4.40 25.94 -6.79
CA ARG A 182 -4.25 27.34 -6.36
C ARG A 182 -2.87 27.57 -5.76
N TRP A 183 -2.49 28.85 -5.69
CA TRP A 183 -1.32 29.26 -4.90
C TRP A 183 -1.55 28.89 -3.44
N GLN A 184 -0.55 28.24 -2.86
CA GLN A 184 -0.53 27.83 -1.46
C GLN A 184 0.91 27.90 -0.96
N TRP A 185 1.06 27.82 0.36
CA TRP A 185 2.36 27.75 1.00
C TRP A 185 2.38 26.60 2.00
N SER A 186 3.56 26.04 2.22
CA SER A 186 3.77 25.05 3.27
C SER A 186 5.12 25.25 3.91
N TYR A 187 5.19 25.10 5.23
CA TYR A 187 6.47 24.85 5.88
C TYR A 187 6.95 23.43 5.55
N LEU A 188 8.23 23.17 5.73
CA LEU A 188 8.76 21.82 5.59
C LEU A 188 8.42 21.00 6.84
N TRP A 189 7.41 20.14 6.70
CA TRP A 189 6.90 19.28 7.76
C TRP A 189 7.45 17.86 7.65
N ASP A 190 7.38 17.13 8.76
CA ASP A 190 7.55 15.69 8.74
C ASP A 190 6.41 15.01 7.98
N TYR A 191 6.78 14.25 6.95
CA TYR A 191 5.86 13.53 6.07
C TYR A 191 5.07 12.43 6.78
N MET A 192 5.54 11.94 7.94
CA MET A 192 4.81 10.96 8.75
C MET A 192 3.88 11.60 9.78
N GLY A 193 4.05 12.90 10.06
CA GLY A 193 3.31 13.64 11.09
C GLY A 193 3.76 13.36 12.53
N TYR A 194 4.94 12.77 12.74
CA TYR A 194 5.51 12.48 14.07
C TYR A 194 6.08 13.72 14.77
N TYR A 195 6.25 14.82 14.04
CA TYR A 195 6.64 16.11 14.61
C TYR A 195 5.49 17.11 14.45
N ASN A 196 5.06 17.67 15.59
CA ASN A 196 3.96 18.64 15.66
C ASN A 196 4.39 20.08 15.30
N GLU A 197 5.69 20.30 15.09
CA GLU A 197 6.26 21.57 14.57
C GLU A 197 6.96 21.29 13.23
N PRO A 198 7.06 22.28 12.32
CA PRO A 198 7.87 22.13 11.12
C PRO A 198 9.34 21.88 11.46
N TYR A 199 10.06 21.26 10.52
CA TYR A 199 11.48 21.01 10.68
C TYR A 199 12.27 22.31 10.84
N TYR A 200 13.22 22.28 11.77
CA TYR A 200 14.26 23.29 11.92
C TYR A 200 15.50 22.86 11.14
N PHE A 201 16.07 23.81 10.42
CA PHE A 201 17.30 23.64 9.66
C PHE A 201 18.33 24.64 10.17
N TYR A 202 19.53 24.15 10.44
CA TYR A 202 20.66 24.95 10.86
C TYR A 202 21.33 25.62 9.66
N PHE A 203 21.48 26.93 9.75
CA PHE A 203 22.22 27.75 8.81
C PHE A 203 23.44 28.40 9.46
N LYS A 204 24.53 28.48 8.70
CA LYS A 204 25.74 29.22 9.12
C LYS A 204 25.54 30.71 8.83
N ALA A 205 26.20 31.58 9.58
CA ALA A 205 26.27 32.99 9.22
C ALA A 205 27.04 33.16 7.89
N GLY A 206 26.58 34.08 7.05
CA GLY A 206 27.10 34.32 5.71
C GLY A 206 26.42 33.46 4.64
N LYS A 207 27.18 33.12 3.60
CA LYS A 207 26.69 32.42 2.40
C LYS A 207 26.44 30.94 2.68
N ASN A 208 25.24 30.47 2.36
CA ASN A 208 24.81 29.08 2.36
C ASN A 208 24.20 28.74 0.99
N THR A 209 24.14 27.44 0.65
CA THR A 209 23.35 26.97 -0.50
C THR A 209 22.14 26.19 -0.04
N VAL A 210 21.02 26.36 -0.75
CA VAL A 210 19.78 25.60 -0.56
C VAL A 210 19.42 24.98 -1.91
N ARG A 211 19.27 23.65 -1.95
CA ARG A 211 18.91 22.91 -3.16
C ARG A 211 17.68 22.06 -2.92
N LEU A 212 16.73 22.14 -3.85
CA LEU A 212 15.54 21.29 -3.89
C LEU A 212 15.66 20.32 -5.07
N VAL A 213 15.59 19.03 -4.79
CA VAL A 213 15.63 17.94 -5.76
C VAL A 213 14.20 17.44 -5.99
N SER A 214 13.79 17.31 -7.25
CA SER A 214 12.52 16.71 -7.65
C SER A 214 12.58 15.20 -7.54
N VAL A 215 11.67 14.63 -6.74
CA VAL A 215 11.54 13.17 -6.53
C VAL A 215 10.29 12.65 -7.25
N LYS A 216 9.17 13.36 -7.10
CA LYS A 216 7.86 12.97 -7.63
C LYS A 216 6.99 14.19 -7.91
N GLU A 217 6.31 14.16 -9.06
CA GLU A 217 5.31 15.16 -9.53
C GLU A 217 5.85 16.60 -9.74
N PRO A 218 5.31 17.35 -10.71
CA PRO A 218 5.78 18.71 -11.00
C PRO A 218 5.15 19.77 -10.08
N MET A 219 5.86 20.88 -9.88
CA MET A 219 5.34 22.07 -9.16
C MET A 219 6.00 23.36 -9.68
N ALA A 220 5.29 24.48 -9.58
CA ALA A 220 5.86 25.81 -9.74
C ALA A 220 6.19 26.40 -8.37
N ILE A 221 7.42 26.83 -8.18
CA ILE A 221 7.88 27.47 -6.94
C ILE A 221 7.91 28.98 -7.18
N LYS A 222 7.29 29.77 -6.29
CA LYS A 222 7.31 31.24 -6.36
C LYS A 222 8.37 31.82 -5.45
N SER A 223 8.44 31.35 -4.21
CA SER A 223 9.39 31.86 -3.22
C SER A 223 9.74 30.82 -2.17
N ILE A 224 10.92 31.00 -1.58
CA ILE A 224 11.40 30.27 -0.40
C ILE A 224 11.62 31.30 0.70
N THR A 225 10.96 31.14 1.83
CA THR A 225 11.13 32.01 3.01
C THR A 225 11.79 31.21 4.13
N ILE A 226 12.86 31.74 4.69
CA ILE A 226 13.56 31.18 5.85
C ILE A 226 13.22 32.07 7.05
N GLU A 227 12.44 31.55 8.00
CA GLU A 227 11.91 32.30 9.15
C GLU A 227 11.52 31.37 10.31
N GLN A 228 11.01 31.91 11.41
CA GLN A 228 10.38 31.10 12.46
C GLN A 228 8.89 30.90 12.15
N ALA A 229 8.42 29.66 12.23
CA ALA A 229 6.99 29.39 12.13
C ALA A 229 6.23 30.10 13.27
N PRO A 230 5.08 30.74 12.98
CA PRO A 230 4.31 31.46 13.99
C PRO A 230 3.77 30.52 15.05
N LYS A 231 3.85 30.91 16.32
CA LYS A 231 3.24 30.18 17.44
C LYS A 231 1.92 30.84 17.85
N SER A 232 0.87 30.03 17.98
CA SER A 232 -0.43 30.50 18.46
C SER A 232 -0.41 30.76 19.97
N LEU A 233 -1.23 31.69 20.43
CA LEU A 233 -1.38 31.99 21.86
C LEU A 233 -2.46 31.09 22.49
N PRO A 234 -2.40 30.81 23.80
CA PRO A 234 -3.48 30.11 24.51
C PRO A 234 -4.81 30.86 24.44
N TYR A 235 -5.93 30.14 24.39
CA TYR A 235 -7.28 30.71 24.27
C TYR A 235 -7.58 31.76 25.34
N GLU A 236 -7.13 31.57 26.59
CA GLU A 236 -7.36 32.53 27.68
C GLU A 236 -6.80 33.93 27.37
N GLN A 237 -5.66 34.00 26.67
CA GLN A 237 -5.07 35.28 26.25
C GLN A 237 -5.85 35.90 25.08
N ILE A 238 -6.32 35.07 24.16
CA ILE A 238 -7.14 35.50 23.02
C ILE A 238 -8.52 36.00 23.50
N ALA A 239 -9.16 35.28 24.42
CA ALA A 239 -10.43 35.68 25.03
C ALA A 239 -10.31 37.02 25.77
N ALA A 240 -9.23 37.22 26.54
CA ALA A 240 -8.95 38.49 27.19
C ALA A 240 -8.75 39.62 26.16
N ALA A 241 -8.09 39.34 25.02
CA ALA A 241 -7.95 40.30 23.93
C ALA A 241 -9.29 40.65 23.28
N TYR A 242 -10.18 39.66 23.10
CA TYR A 242 -11.54 39.89 22.59
C TYR A 242 -12.36 40.80 23.51
N GLU A 243 -12.28 40.57 24.82
CA GLU A 243 -12.92 41.44 25.83
C GLU A 243 -12.38 42.86 25.80
N GLN A 244 -11.05 43.03 25.70
CA GLN A 244 -10.41 44.35 25.59
C GLN A 244 -10.77 45.09 24.30
N GLN A 245 -10.94 44.37 23.20
CA GLN A 245 -11.35 44.92 21.90
C GLN A 245 -12.86 45.18 21.81
N GLY A 246 -13.64 44.71 22.79
CA GLY A 246 -15.08 44.95 22.87
C GLY A 246 -15.89 44.19 21.82
N TYR A 247 -15.41 43.02 21.38
CA TYR A 247 -16.15 42.19 20.43
C TYR A 247 -17.47 41.70 21.00
N LYS A 248 -18.50 41.68 20.16
CA LYS A 248 -19.87 41.32 20.54
C LYS A 248 -20.17 39.89 20.15
N ASN A 249 -21.01 39.22 20.95
CA ASN A 249 -21.54 37.91 20.61
C ASN A 249 -22.51 38.00 19.43
N TYR A 250 -22.45 37.01 18.55
CA TYR A 250 -23.47 36.84 17.52
C TYR A 250 -24.81 36.42 18.13
N GLU A 251 -25.92 36.99 17.68
CA GLU A 251 -27.28 36.68 18.18
C GLU A 251 -28.25 36.20 17.09
N GLY A 252 -27.78 36.07 15.85
CA GLY A 252 -28.64 35.67 14.73
C GLY A 252 -28.93 34.16 14.63
N LYS A 253 -29.44 33.75 13.45
CA LYS A 253 -29.78 32.35 13.17
C LYS A 253 -28.52 31.51 12.99
N PRO A 254 -28.48 30.26 13.49
CA PRO A 254 -27.36 29.38 13.26
C PRO A 254 -27.24 29.03 11.78
N ILE A 255 -26.00 28.83 11.36
CA ILE A 255 -25.59 28.46 10.02
C ILE A 255 -25.16 26.99 10.11
N LYS A 256 -25.69 26.17 9.21
CA LYS A 256 -25.33 24.77 9.07
C LYS A 256 -24.68 24.59 7.69
N ILE A 257 -23.53 23.94 7.65
CA ILE A 257 -22.79 23.60 6.43
C ILE A 257 -22.68 22.08 6.40
N GLN A 258 -23.15 21.42 5.34
CA GLN A 258 -23.06 19.96 5.28
C GLN A 258 -21.60 19.52 5.14
N GLY A 259 -21.30 18.35 5.69
CA GLY A 259 -19.97 17.76 5.65
C GLY A 259 -19.57 17.46 4.21
N GLU A 260 -20.49 16.89 3.43
CA GLU A 260 -20.31 16.59 2.01
C GLU A 260 -20.09 17.83 1.14
N ASP A 261 -20.51 19.03 1.57
CA ASP A 261 -20.33 20.29 0.84
C ASP A 261 -18.88 20.83 0.91
N ALA A 262 -17.91 20.01 1.34
CA ALA A 262 -16.51 20.38 1.38
C ALA A 262 -15.99 20.75 -0.01
N TYR A 263 -15.56 22.00 -0.18
CA TYR A 263 -15.24 22.55 -1.49
C TYR A 263 -13.79 22.32 -1.92
N LEU A 264 -12.85 22.13 -0.99
CA LEU A 264 -11.47 21.73 -1.28
C LEU A 264 -10.95 20.69 -0.28
N LYS A 265 -10.11 19.79 -0.80
CA LYS A 265 -9.51 18.67 -0.07
C LYS A 265 -8.04 18.51 -0.41
N SER A 266 -7.26 17.91 0.49
CA SER A 266 -5.84 17.62 0.28
C SER A 266 -5.58 16.39 -0.61
N ASP A 267 -6.55 15.48 -0.68
CA ASP A 267 -6.39 14.13 -1.22
C ASP A 267 -7.70 13.70 -1.90
N PRO A 268 -7.66 13.03 -3.05
CA PRO A 268 -8.86 12.70 -3.80
C PRO A 268 -9.65 11.52 -3.16
N THR A 269 -9.09 10.81 -2.18
CA THR A 269 -9.85 9.83 -1.39
C THR A 269 -10.91 10.47 -0.50
N LEU A 270 -10.84 11.80 -0.26
CA LEU A 270 -11.66 12.55 0.70
C LEU A 270 -12.98 13.05 0.10
N TYR A 271 -13.69 12.17 -0.60
CA TYR A 271 -14.97 12.49 -1.23
C TYR A 271 -16.17 12.18 -0.30
N PRO A 272 -17.37 12.72 -0.61
CA PRO A 272 -18.59 12.46 0.16
C PRO A 272 -18.97 10.98 0.24
N LEU A 273 -19.41 10.54 1.41
CA LEU A 273 -19.79 9.18 1.74
C LEU A 273 -21.28 9.07 2.04
N ASN A 274 -21.74 7.81 2.08
CA ASN A 274 -23.09 7.44 2.45
C ASN A 274 -23.09 6.68 3.78
N ASP A 275 -23.74 7.24 4.79
CA ASP A 275 -24.14 6.56 6.02
C ASP A 275 -25.64 6.26 5.98
N ARG A 276 -25.97 4.97 5.84
CA ARG A 276 -27.34 4.46 5.95
C ARG A 276 -27.68 3.89 7.32
N ALA A 277 -26.69 3.76 8.21
CA ALA A 277 -26.91 3.11 9.51
C ALA A 277 -27.62 4.04 10.52
N SER A 278 -27.60 5.35 10.31
CA SER A 278 -28.23 6.32 11.21
C SER A 278 -29.42 7.03 10.55
N PRO A 279 -30.59 7.10 11.21
CA PRO A 279 -31.71 7.91 10.73
C PRO A 279 -31.58 9.40 11.03
N THR A 280 -30.50 9.85 11.67
CA THR A 280 -30.26 11.27 11.97
C THR A 280 -29.30 11.94 11.01
N THR A 281 -28.70 11.22 10.06
CA THR A 281 -27.80 11.83 9.05
C THR A 281 -28.58 12.70 8.08
N GLU A 282 -27.94 13.75 7.55
CA GLU A 282 -28.58 14.68 6.62
C GLU A 282 -27.77 14.72 5.32
N PRO A 283 -28.36 14.39 4.16
CA PRO A 283 -29.70 13.83 3.92
C PRO A 283 -29.87 12.34 4.30
N TYR A 284 -31.09 11.93 4.65
CA TYR A 284 -31.43 10.54 5.04
C TYR A 284 -32.41 9.86 4.08
N ASP A 285 -32.12 8.60 3.73
CA ASP A 285 -33.03 7.70 3.02
C ASP A 285 -32.84 6.24 3.54
N PRO A 286 -33.92 5.49 3.82
CA PRO A 286 -33.81 4.11 4.30
C PRO A 286 -33.31 3.10 3.24
N SER A 287 -33.53 3.36 1.95
CA SER A 287 -33.21 2.40 0.88
C SER A 287 -32.21 2.91 -0.14
N LYS A 288 -32.25 4.21 -0.47
CA LYS A 288 -31.39 4.80 -1.49
C LYS A 288 -30.04 5.21 -0.92
N ILE A 289 -29.03 5.23 -1.80
CA ILE A 289 -27.72 5.81 -1.47
C ILE A 289 -27.88 7.33 -1.48
N ARG A 290 -27.48 7.98 -0.38
CA ARG A 290 -27.45 9.43 -0.18
C ARG A 290 -26.08 9.87 0.29
N LEU A 291 -25.45 10.84 -0.37
CA LEU A 291 -24.21 11.40 0.14
C LEU A 291 -24.56 12.34 1.29
N ASN A 292 -24.11 12.04 2.50
CA ASN A 292 -24.57 12.69 3.73
C ASN A 292 -23.51 12.76 4.83
N THR A 293 -22.30 12.30 4.52
CA THR A 293 -21.15 12.41 5.41
C THR A 293 -19.89 12.60 4.59
N ILE A 294 -18.80 12.97 5.25
CA ILE A 294 -17.47 12.97 4.65
C ILE A 294 -16.44 12.46 5.65
N GLY A 295 -15.37 11.85 5.14
CA GLY A 295 -14.23 11.38 5.92
C GLY A 295 -14.31 9.91 6.34
N GLY A 296 -14.47 9.64 7.64
CA GLY A 296 -14.45 8.29 8.19
C GLY A 296 -13.06 7.66 8.07
N TYR A 297 -12.99 6.42 7.60
CA TYR A 297 -11.72 5.68 7.45
C TYR A 297 -10.82 6.27 6.36
N ARG A 298 -11.37 7.00 5.40
CA ARG A 298 -10.60 7.62 4.31
C ARG A 298 -9.85 8.87 4.75
N TRP A 299 -10.31 9.51 5.82
CA TRP A 299 -9.69 10.72 6.39
C TRP A 299 -9.02 10.39 7.73
N ASN A 300 -7.87 9.74 7.64
CA ASN A 300 -7.20 9.16 8.80
C ASN A 300 -5.68 9.36 8.83
N LEU A 301 -5.03 9.83 7.76
CA LEU A 301 -3.58 10.00 7.71
C LEU A 301 -3.17 11.42 8.07
N PRO A 302 -2.10 11.62 8.88
CA PRO A 302 -1.56 12.94 9.17
C PRO A 302 -1.29 13.79 7.92
N GLY A 303 -1.59 15.08 8.00
CA GLY A 303 -1.46 16.03 6.88
C GLY A 303 -2.64 16.04 5.91
N GLN A 304 -3.54 15.04 5.94
CA GLN A 304 -4.79 15.12 5.19
C GLN A 304 -5.70 16.21 5.77
N TRP A 305 -6.33 17.00 4.90
CA TRP A 305 -7.24 18.06 5.33
C TRP A 305 -8.47 18.17 4.42
N ILE A 306 -9.56 18.65 5.02
CA ILE A 306 -10.82 18.99 4.37
C ILE A 306 -11.16 20.43 4.72
N MET A 307 -11.65 21.18 3.74
CA MET A 307 -11.94 22.60 3.88
C MET A 307 -13.36 22.95 3.41
N TRP A 308 -14.03 23.77 4.21
CA TRP A 308 -15.38 24.29 3.98
C TRP A 308 -15.35 25.82 3.89
N GLU A 309 -16.27 26.38 3.13
CA GLU A 309 -16.50 27.83 3.09
C GLU A 309 -17.73 28.16 3.95
N ILE A 310 -17.63 29.22 4.75
CA ILE A 310 -18.74 29.71 5.59
C ILE A 310 -18.97 31.19 5.29
N ASP A 311 -20.22 31.55 4.98
CA ASP A 311 -20.64 32.96 4.83
C ASP A 311 -21.16 33.52 6.16
N VAL A 312 -20.36 34.39 6.78
CA VAL A 312 -20.62 34.99 8.08
C VAL A 312 -21.44 36.28 7.91
N PRO A 313 -22.62 36.40 8.54
CA PRO A 313 -23.57 37.47 8.24
C PRO A 313 -23.21 38.84 8.84
N GLU A 314 -22.48 38.86 9.96
CA GLU A 314 -22.07 40.07 10.66
C GLU A 314 -20.80 39.81 11.49
N ASP A 315 -20.06 40.86 11.85
CA ASP A 315 -18.90 40.72 12.72
C ASP A 315 -19.35 40.26 14.12
N GLY A 316 -18.71 39.24 14.68
CA GLY A 316 -19.07 38.77 16.01
C GLY A 316 -18.27 37.60 16.53
N LEU A 317 -18.50 37.28 17.81
CA LEU A 317 -18.03 36.09 18.47
C LEU A 317 -19.05 34.96 18.26
N TYR A 318 -18.60 33.91 17.60
CA TYR A 318 -19.39 32.74 17.23
C TYR A 318 -18.98 31.52 18.04
N ARG A 319 -19.94 30.62 18.23
CA ARG A 319 -19.73 29.25 18.71
C ARG A 319 -19.68 28.32 17.50
N LEU A 320 -18.61 27.53 17.40
CA LEU A 320 -18.38 26.56 16.34
C LEU A 320 -18.48 25.14 16.90
N ALA A 321 -19.27 24.29 16.26
CA ALA A 321 -19.47 22.89 16.65
C ALA A 321 -19.59 21.99 15.41
N PHE A 322 -19.32 20.71 15.58
CA PHE A 322 -19.27 19.72 14.51
C PHE A 322 -20.13 18.51 14.89
N LYS A 323 -21.04 18.09 14.01
CA LYS A 323 -21.69 16.79 14.14
C LYS A 323 -20.77 15.73 13.57
N VAL A 324 -20.25 14.88 14.44
CA VAL A 324 -19.16 13.95 14.10
C VAL A 324 -19.41 12.56 14.65
N ARG A 325 -18.73 11.59 14.06
CA ARG A 325 -18.67 10.21 14.54
C ARG A 325 -17.25 9.68 14.43
N GLN A 326 -16.78 9.11 15.53
CA GLN A 326 -15.54 8.35 15.61
C GLN A 326 -15.93 6.99 16.20
N ASN A 327 -16.15 5.98 15.37
CA ASN A 327 -16.58 4.65 15.83
C ASN A 327 -15.59 3.55 15.42
N MET A 328 -14.37 3.94 15.03
CA MET A 328 -13.37 3.05 14.45
C MET A 328 -12.25 2.72 15.44
N VAL A 329 -11.65 3.73 16.07
CA VAL A 329 -10.50 3.52 16.97
C VAL A 329 -10.96 3.56 18.43
N ARG A 330 -11.34 2.39 18.95
CA ARG A 330 -11.79 2.25 20.35
C ARG A 330 -10.66 2.52 21.33
N GLY A 331 -10.97 3.30 22.37
CA GLY A 331 -10.03 3.59 23.46
C GLY A 331 -8.90 4.54 23.03
N SER A 332 -9.15 5.34 21.99
CA SER A 332 -8.27 6.43 21.55
C SER A 332 -9.12 7.63 21.13
N PHE A 333 -8.44 8.71 20.76
CA PHE A 333 -9.02 9.88 20.12
C PHE A 333 -8.57 9.94 18.66
N SER A 334 -9.37 10.64 17.85
CA SER A 334 -8.92 11.17 16.57
C SER A 334 -8.60 12.65 16.73
N ASN A 335 -7.41 13.09 16.35
CA ASN A 335 -6.97 14.46 16.53
C ASN A 335 -7.11 15.29 15.25
N ARG A 336 -7.45 16.57 15.39
CA ARG A 336 -7.44 17.55 14.28
C ARG A 336 -6.84 18.88 14.69
N ARG A 337 -6.14 19.51 13.77
CA ARG A 337 -5.82 20.94 13.81
C ARG A 337 -6.89 21.72 13.05
N LEU A 338 -7.50 22.70 13.71
CA LEU A 338 -8.46 23.64 13.13
C LEU A 338 -7.74 24.90 12.68
N LEU A 339 -7.93 25.27 11.42
CA LEU A 339 -7.51 26.53 10.86
C LEU A 339 -8.73 27.32 10.38
N ILE A 340 -8.75 28.60 10.69
CA ILE A 340 -9.69 29.58 10.13
C ILE A 340 -8.86 30.59 9.34
N ASP A 341 -9.16 30.75 8.05
CA ASP A 341 -8.40 31.58 7.12
C ASP A 341 -6.88 31.32 7.18
N GLU A 342 -6.51 30.04 7.03
CA GLU A 342 -5.14 29.51 7.09
C GLU A 342 -4.40 29.70 8.43
N LYS A 343 -5.06 30.15 9.49
CA LYS A 343 -4.44 30.39 10.80
C LYS A 343 -5.06 29.49 11.87
N VAL A 344 -4.21 28.95 12.73
CA VAL A 344 -4.64 28.28 13.97
C VAL A 344 -5.10 29.37 14.95
N PRO A 345 -6.40 29.49 15.27
CA PRO A 345 -6.93 30.64 16.01
C PRO A 345 -6.30 30.85 17.39
N PHE A 346 -6.00 29.74 18.07
CA PHE A 346 -5.33 29.68 19.37
C PHE A 346 -4.80 28.25 19.59
N ASP A 347 -3.91 28.08 20.56
CA ASP A 347 -3.14 26.84 20.78
C ASP A 347 -4.03 25.59 20.91
N GLU A 348 -5.14 25.67 21.66
CA GLU A 348 -6.09 24.56 21.82
C GLU A 348 -6.80 24.15 20.53
N ALA A 349 -6.90 25.02 19.53
CA ALA A 349 -7.42 24.68 18.21
C ALA A 349 -6.41 23.87 17.38
N GLY A 350 -5.15 23.78 17.81
CA GLY A 350 -4.10 22.96 17.21
C GLY A 350 -4.24 21.45 17.48
N ASP A 351 -5.00 21.06 18.50
CA ASP A 351 -5.13 19.67 18.97
C ASP A 351 -6.57 19.36 19.46
N LEU A 352 -7.53 19.39 18.53
CA LEU A 352 -8.91 19.00 18.79
C LEU A 352 -9.02 17.49 18.94
N LYS A 353 -9.47 17.01 20.11
CA LYS A 353 -9.58 15.58 20.43
C LYS A 353 -11.02 15.07 20.27
N PHE A 354 -11.23 14.15 19.34
CA PHE A 354 -12.54 13.52 19.07
C PHE A 354 -12.59 12.10 19.65
N GLU A 355 -13.46 11.86 20.63
CA GLU A 355 -13.55 10.57 21.33
C GLU A 355 -14.33 9.49 20.56
N TYR A 356 -13.99 8.23 20.83
CA TYR A 356 -14.76 7.09 20.34
C TYR A 356 -16.21 7.10 20.86
N LYS A 357 -17.18 7.13 19.93
CA LYS A 357 -18.62 6.98 20.13
C LYS A 357 -19.24 6.25 18.93
N ASN A 358 -20.07 5.24 19.21
CA ASN A 358 -20.78 4.50 18.15
C ASN A 358 -21.85 5.36 17.45
N ASP A 359 -22.51 6.24 18.19
CA ASP A 359 -23.53 7.16 17.67
C ASP A 359 -22.91 8.55 17.37
N TRP A 360 -23.61 9.33 16.56
CA TRP A 360 -23.26 10.72 16.23
C TRP A 360 -23.29 11.64 17.45
N VAL A 361 -22.31 12.55 17.56
CA VAL A 361 -22.19 13.53 18.65
C VAL A 361 -21.96 14.94 18.12
N MET A 362 -22.45 15.95 18.85
CA MET A 362 -22.08 17.34 18.62
C MET A 362 -20.82 17.65 19.42
N TYR A 363 -19.69 17.74 18.73
CA TYR A 363 -18.42 18.15 19.29
C TYR A 363 -18.30 19.68 19.27
N GLU A 364 -17.81 20.25 20.36
CA GLU A 364 -17.38 21.64 20.44
C GLU A 364 -16.11 21.74 21.29
N LEU A 365 -15.26 22.71 20.95
CA LEU A 365 -14.07 22.95 21.75
C LEU A 365 -14.44 23.72 23.02
N THR A 366 -14.12 23.15 24.17
CA THR A 366 -14.37 23.77 25.47
C THR A 366 -13.10 23.94 26.28
N LYS A 367 -13.01 25.02 27.05
CA LYS A 367 -11.98 25.26 28.06
C LYS A 367 -12.66 25.53 29.40
N ASN A 368 -12.26 24.82 30.46
CA ASN A 368 -12.89 24.93 31.78
C ASN A 368 -14.42 24.75 31.74
N ALA A 369 -14.90 23.81 30.91
CA ALA A 369 -16.32 23.54 30.65
C ALA A 369 -17.12 24.72 30.04
N GLN A 370 -16.44 25.73 29.48
CA GLN A 370 -17.05 26.82 28.70
C GLN A 370 -16.68 26.70 27.23
N PRO A 371 -17.58 27.02 26.28
CA PRO A 371 -17.28 26.98 24.86
C PRO A 371 -16.23 28.03 24.49
N CYS A 372 -15.25 27.63 23.68
CA CYS A 372 -14.33 28.59 23.07
C CYS A 372 -15.07 29.36 21.96
N LEU A 373 -14.87 30.69 21.92
CA LEU A 373 -15.51 31.57 20.95
C LEU A 373 -14.52 31.99 19.86
N PHE A 374 -15.03 32.16 18.65
CA PHE A 374 -14.25 32.53 17.47
C PHE A 374 -14.74 33.89 16.96
N TYR A 375 -13.85 34.88 16.92
CA TYR A 375 -14.16 36.14 16.28
C TYR A 375 -14.08 36.00 14.76
N LEU A 376 -15.19 36.26 14.07
CA LEU A 376 -15.28 36.23 12.62
C LEU A 376 -15.81 37.56 12.12
N THR A 377 -15.29 38.01 10.99
CA THR A 377 -15.77 39.21 10.30
C THR A 377 -16.91 38.85 9.36
N LYS A 378 -17.71 39.82 8.95
CA LYS A 378 -18.72 39.63 7.93
C LYS A 378 -18.08 39.23 6.61
N GLY A 379 -18.58 38.15 5.99
CA GLY A 379 -18.16 37.67 4.68
C GLY A 379 -17.74 36.21 4.70
N LYS A 380 -17.04 35.79 3.65
CA LYS A 380 -16.59 34.41 3.48
C LYS A 380 -15.36 34.12 4.32
N HIS A 381 -15.41 33.02 5.04
CA HIS A 381 -14.32 32.46 5.83
C HIS A 381 -14.07 31.01 5.45
N GLU A 382 -12.80 30.60 5.47
CA GLU A 382 -12.40 29.20 5.23
C GLU A 382 -12.23 28.49 6.57
N VAL A 383 -12.92 27.37 6.76
CA VAL A 383 -12.72 26.47 7.90
C VAL A 383 -12.04 25.20 7.40
N LYS A 384 -10.83 24.93 7.88
CA LYS A 384 -10.04 23.76 7.52
C LYS A 384 -9.79 22.91 8.75
N LEU A 385 -10.09 21.62 8.65
CA LEU A 385 -9.64 20.62 9.61
C LEU A 385 -8.55 19.77 8.96
N GLU A 386 -7.44 19.59 9.68
CA GLU A 386 -6.28 18.82 9.24
C GLU A 386 -5.98 17.72 10.25
N VAL A 387 -5.66 16.52 9.77
CA VAL A 387 -5.27 15.40 10.62
C VAL A 387 -3.91 15.67 11.23
N THR A 388 -3.83 15.54 12.56
CA THR A 388 -2.57 15.60 13.32
C THR A 388 -2.51 14.41 14.28
N LEU A 389 -1.33 14.10 14.80
CA LEU A 389 -1.17 13.08 15.84
C LEU A 389 -1.24 13.67 17.26
N GLY A 390 -1.08 14.99 17.41
CA GLY A 390 -1.08 15.64 18.72
C GLY A 390 -0.06 14.98 19.67
N ASP A 391 -0.45 14.73 20.92
CA ASP A 391 0.44 14.11 21.90
C ASP A 391 0.81 12.64 21.58
N LEU A 392 0.09 11.95 20.67
CA LEU A 392 0.46 10.59 20.24
C LEU A 392 1.74 10.58 19.39
N ALA A 393 2.10 11.71 18.77
CA ALA A 393 3.23 11.80 17.86
C ALA A 393 4.55 11.36 18.55
N GLU A 394 4.81 11.85 19.76
CA GLU A 394 6.01 11.52 20.53
C GLU A 394 6.04 10.05 20.95
N ILE A 395 4.89 9.51 21.37
CA ILE A 395 4.74 8.10 21.77
C ILE A 395 5.05 7.19 20.58
N ILE A 396 4.45 7.46 19.43
CA ILE A 396 4.62 6.67 18.21
C ILE A 396 6.07 6.73 17.75
N ARG A 397 6.67 7.93 17.70
CA ARG A 397 8.05 8.13 17.29
C ARG A 397 9.04 7.37 18.18
N THR A 398 8.84 7.43 19.50
CA THR A 398 9.69 6.72 20.47
C THR A 398 9.54 5.20 20.32
N ILE A 399 8.31 4.71 20.10
CA ILE A 399 8.05 3.29 19.86
C ILE A 399 8.62 2.83 18.51
N GLU A 400 8.58 3.66 17.47
CA GLU A 400 9.17 3.34 16.17
C GLU A 400 10.70 3.27 16.24
N SER A 401 11.33 4.19 16.96
CA SER A 401 12.76 4.10 17.29
C SER A 401 13.06 2.82 18.06
N SER A 402 12.23 2.47 19.04
CA SER A 402 12.33 1.20 19.78
C SER A 402 12.20 -0.01 18.85
N LEU A 403 11.24 0.00 17.92
CA LEU A 403 11.04 -1.07 16.94
C LEU A 403 12.29 -1.31 16.08
N TYR A 404 12.96 -0.25 15.63
CA TYR A 404 14.22 -0.37 14.90
C TYR A 404 15.29 -1.07 15.74
N GLN A 405 15.50 -0.62 16.98
CA GLN A 405 16.45 -1.22 17.92
C GLN A 405 16.10 -2.68 18.24
N LEU A 406 14.82 -3.01 18.35
CA LEU A 406 14.34 -4.37 18.58
C LEU A 406 14.53 -5.28 17.36
N ASN A 407 14.32 -4.76 16.14
CA ASN A 407 14.63 -5.49 14.91
C ASN A 407 16.13 -5.78 14.81
N GLU A 408 16.99 -4.81 15.13
CA GLU A 408 18.44 -5.01 15.18
C GLU A 408 18.84 -6.03 16.25
N ALA A 409 18.28 -5.92 17.47
CA ALA A 409 18.49 -6.88 18.55
C ALA A 409 18.04 -8.29 18.14
N TYR A 410 16.87 -8.42 17.52
CA TYR A 410 16.37 -9.69 16.99
C TYR A 410 17.35 -10.28 15.96
N ARG A 411 17.81 -9.48 14.98
CA ARG A 411 18.80 -9.92 13.99
C ARG A 411 20.10 -10.40 14.65
N LYS A 412 20.65 -9.64 15.60
CA LYS A 412 21.87 -10.02 16.34
C LYS A 412 21.69 -11.27 17.20
N ILE A 413 20.50 -11.49 17.75
CA ILE A 413 20.18 -12.74 18.48
C ILE A 413 20.17 -13.92 17.50
N ILE A 414 19.44 -13.82 16.39
CA ILE A 414 19.38 -14.93 15.42
C ILE A 414 20.74 -15.22 14.81
N MET A 415 21.62 -14.22 14.65
CA MET A 415 23.03 -14.39 14.23
C MET A 415 23.85 -15.31 15.16
N VAL A 416 23.42 -15.48 16.42
CA VAL A 416 24.06 -16.40 17.39
C VAL A 416 23.24 -17.68 17.58
N THR A 417 21.91 -17.60 17.56
CA THR A 417 21.03 -18.71 17.96
C THR A 417 20.43 -19.51 16.81
N THR A 418 20.31 -18.93 15.61
CA THR A 418 19.34 -19.27 14.53
C THR A 418 17.91 -18.72 14.80
N PRO A 419 17.02 -18.64 13.78
CA PRO A 419 15.63 -18.22 13.95
C PRO A 419 14.77 -19.28 14.68
N THR A 420 15.22 -20.54 14.69
CA THR A 420 14.57 -21.70 15.33
C THR A 420 15.53 -22.42 16.29
N PRO A 421 15.97 -21.75 17.37
CA PRO A 421 17.02 -22.26 18.23
C PRO A 421 16.56 -23.44 19.09
N ASP A 422 17.50 -24.33 19.44
CA ASP A 422 17.26 -25.37 20.44
C ASP A 422 16.87 -24.73 21.80
N PRO A 423 15.65 -25.00 22.33
CA PRO A 423 15.16 -24.40 23.57
C PRO A 423 15.89 -24.89 24.83
N TYR A 424 16.74 -25.91 24.73
CA TYR A 424 17.49 -26.49 25.84
C TYR A 424 18.98 -26.13 25.82
N ARG A 425 19.48 -25.47 24.76
CA ARG A 425 20.86 -25.03 24.67
C ARG A 425 21.02 -23.63 25.29
N ASP A 426 22.01 -23.49 26.16
CA ASP A 426 22.47 -22.19 26.61
C ASP A 426 23.49 -21.64 25.61
N TYR A 427 23.12 -20.58 24.90
CA TYR A 427 23.95 -19.91 23.89
C TYR A 427 24.88 -18.86 24.52
N GLN A 428 24.78 -18.62 25.83
CA GLN A 428 25.57 -17.63 26.56
C GLN A 428 25.48 -16.23 25.93
N LEU A 429 24.25 -15.80 25.60
CA LEU A 429 23.99 -14.53 24.91
C LEU A 429 24.46 -13.32 25.73
N ASP A 430 24.47 -13.44 27.04
CA ASP A 430 25.05 -12.47 27.98
C ASP A 430 26.56 -12.30 27.82
N LEU A 431 27.27 -13.31 27.33
CA LEU A 431 28.71 -13.26 27.04
C LEU A 431 28.99 -12.91 25.57
N GLN A 432 28.21 -13.44 24.64
CA GLN A 432 28.44 -13.26 23.21
C GLN A 432 27.92 -11.92 22.68
N ILE A 433 26.77 -11.45 23.17
CA ILE A 433 26.12 -10.20 22.74
C ILE A 433 25.65 -9.36 23.94
N PRO A 434 26.54 -9.02 24.90
CA PRO A 434 26.18 -8.32 26.13
C PRO A 434 25.46 -6.98 25.88
N ASP A 435 25.80 -6.29 24.80
CA ASP A 435 25.19 -5.00 24.48
C ASP A 435 23.75 -5.15 23.98
N VAL A 436 23.42 -6.26 23.30
CA VAL A 436 22.03 -6.59 22.93
C VAL A 436 21.20 -6.82 24.19
N ILE A 437 21.73 -7.53 25.18
CA ILE A 437 21.03 -7.79 26.45
C ILE A 437 20.74 -6.48 27.22
N LYS A 438 21.70 -5.55 27.25
CA LYS A 438 21.50 -4.22 27.84
C LYS A 438 20.45 -3.42 27.07
N GLU A 439 20.48 -3.48 25.74
CA GLU A 439 19.52 -2.78 24.90
C GLU A 439 18.10 -3.32 25.10
N LEU A 440 17.91 -4.63 25.25
CA LEU A 440 16.60 -5.21 25.58
C LEU A 440 16.03 -4.66 26.89
N ASP A 441 16.84 -4.51 27.96
CA ASP A 441 16.36 -3.93 29.24
C ASP A 441 15.98 -2.46 29.07
N LYS A 442 16.83 -1.69 28.38
CA LYS A 442 16.59 -0.27 28.06
C LYS A 442 15.29 -0.09 27.27
N GLN A 443 15.12 -0.84 26.18
CA GLN A 443 13.90 -0.80 25.36
C GLN A 443 12.67 -1.28 26.14
N GLY A 444 12.85 -2.29 27.00
CA GLY A 444 11.80 -2.71 27.92
C GLY A 444 11.32 -1.58 28.84
N ASN A 445 12.22 -0.73 29.33
CA ASN A 445 11.85 0.43 30.16
C ASN A 445 11.19 1.54 29.33
N ILE A 446 11.73 1.87 28.17
CA ILE A 446 11.16 2.89 27.26
C ILE A 446 9.72 2.52 26.87
N ILE A 447 9.48 1.27 26.44
CA ILE A 447 8.14 0.82 26.04
C ILE A 447 7.15 0.82 27.22
N ASP A 448 7.63 0.54 28.45
CA ASP A 448 6.80 0.63 29.67
C ASP A 448 6.34 2.07 29.93
N GLU A 449 7.26 3.03 29.83
CA GLU A 449 6.97 4.46 29.98
C GLU A 449 5.99 4.94 28.91
N MET A 450 6.19 4.57 27.65
CA MET A 450 5.28 4.89 26.55
C MET A 450 3.89 4.27 26.75
N ALA A 451 3.80 3.05 27.27
CA ALA A 451 2.51 2.42 27.61
C ALA A 451 1.76 3.20 28.70
N GLN A 452 2.49 3.72 29.71
CA GLN A 452 1.92 4.55 30.77
C GLN A 452 1.45 5.90 30.25
N GLN A 453 2.25 6.56 29.40
CA GLN A 453 1.88 7.81 28.74
C GLN A 453 0.66 7.64 27.84
N LEU A 454 0.57 6.54 27.08
CA LEU A 454 -0.59 6.24 26.24
C LEU A 454 -1.89 6.07 27.06
N ILE A 455 -1.82 5.49 28.26
CA ILE A 455 -2.97 5.38 29.16
C ILE A 455 -3.34 6.74 29.76
N ALA A 456 -2.34 7.53 30.15
CA ALA A 456 -2.56 8.88 30.64
C ALA A 456 -3.21 9.75 29.56
N TYR A 457 -2.79 9.56 28.31
CA TYR A 457 -3.35 10.23 27.15
C TYR A 457 -4.79 9.78 26.88
N THR A 458 -5.05 8.48 26.68
CA THR A 458 -6.37 7.96 26.28
C THR A 458 -7.39 7.85 27.42
N GLY A 459 -6.94 7.93 28.68
CA GLY A 459 -7.77 7.73 29.87
C GLY A 459 -8.28 6.29 30.07
N GLN A 460 -7.86 5.33 29.23
CA GLN A 460 -8.34 3.94 29.28
C GLN A 460 -7.21 2.92 29.12
N ARG A 461 -7.34 1.78 29.81
CA ARG A 461 -6.53 0.57 29.52
C ARG A 461 -7.21 -0.23 28.42
N GLY A 462 -6.71 -0.08 27.19
CA GLY A 462 -7.22 -0.78 26.01
C GLY A 462 -6.33 -1.94 25.54
N SER A 463 -6.76 -2.59 24.45
CA SER A 463 -5.93 -3.58 23.73
C SER A 463 -4.61 -2.99 23.24
N GLN A 464 -4.61 -1.71 22.89
CA GLN A 464 -3.45 -0.97 22.39
C GLN A 464 -2.31 -0.91 23.42
N SER A 465 -2.60 -0.56 24.68
CA SER A 465 -1.57 -0.52 25.74
C SER A 465 -1.17 -1.92 26.24
N ALA A 466 -2.04 -2.93 26.10
CA ALA A 466 -1.72 -4.30 26.50
C ALA A 466 -0.60 -4.95 25.65
N ILE A 467 -0.50 -4.60 24.36
CA ILE A 467 0.58 -5.06 23.49
C ILE A 467 1.92 -4.51 23.98
N LEU A 468 1.97 -3.19 24.26
CA LEU A 468 3.17 -2.53 24.77
C LEU A 468 3.64 -3.11 26.11
N TYR A 469 2.73 -3.32 27.07
CA TYR A 469 3.10 -3.95 28.36
C TYR A 469 3.61 -5.37 28.21
N ARG A 470 2.99 -6.17 27.35
CA ARG A 470 3.41 -7.56 27.12
C ARG A 470 4.83 -7.60 26.55
N LEU A 471 5.10 -6.75 25.57
CA LEU A 471 6.42 -6.63 24.97
C LEU A 471 7.43 -6.10 25.98
N SER A 472 7.12 -5.03 26.71
CA SER A 472 7.98 -4.51 27.79
C SER A 472 8.34 -5.59 28.81
N TYR A 473 7.35 -6.35 29.31
CA TYR A 473 7.59 -7.44 30.25
C TYR A 473 8.48 -8.53 29.64
N GLN A 474 8.21 -8.91 28.39
CA GLN A 474 9.01 -9.89 27.66
C GLN A 474 10.48 -9.45 27.55
N LEU A 475 10.72 -8.19 27.16
CA LEU A 475 12.07 -7.63 27.01
C LEU A 475 12.83 -7.62 28.35
N LYS A 476 12.17 -7.19 29.42
CA LYS A 476 12.76 -7.22 30.78
C LYS A 476 13.05 -8.64 31.26
N ASP A 477 12.20 -9.63 30.92
CA ASP A 477 12.47 -11.04 31.27
C ASP A 477 13.65 -11.60 30.45
N MET A 478 13.70 -11.31 29.14
CA MET A 478 14.82 -11.69 28.27
C MET A 478 16.15 -11.10 28.75
N ALA A 479 16.15 -9.84 29.19
CA ALA A 479 17.36 -9.20 29.69
C ALA A 479 17.82 -9.76 31.04
N ARG A 480 16.88 -10.09 31.95
CA ARG A 480 17.18 -10.67 33.27
C ARG A 480 17.56 -12.15 33.21
N ARG A 481 17.04 -12.87 32.21
CA ARG A 481 17.25 -14.30 32.00
C ARG A 481 17.58 -14.59 30.53
N PRO A 482 18.81 -14.23 30.08
CA PRO A 482 19.23 -14.47 28.70
C PRO A 482 19.19 -15.94 28.28
N ASP A 483 19.32 -16.87 29.23
CA ASP A 483 19.20 -18.32 29.05
C ASP A 483 17.80 -18.75 28.53
N ARG A 484 16.77 -17.92 28.72
CA ARG A 484 15.40 -18.20 28.26
C ARG A 484 15.08 -17.66 26.88
N ILE A 485 15.93 -16.79 26.32
CA ILE A 485 15.72 -16.16 25.00
C ILE A 485 15.39 -17.20 23.92
N PRO A 486 16.10 -18.35 23.81
CA PRO A 486 15.77 -19.37 22.81
C PRO A 486 14.31 -19.86 22.86
N ARG A 487 13.72 -19.95 24.06
CA ARG A 487 12.32 -20.39 24.25
C ARG A 487 11.29 -19.32 23.91
N MET A 488 11.70 -18.06 23.92
CA MET A 488 10.84 -16.89 23.77
C MET A 488 11.02 -16.20 22.42
N LEU A 489 11.96 -16.65 21.60
CA LEU A 489 12.36 -15.99 20.36
C LEU A 489 11.21 -15.85 19.36
N ASN A 490 10.39 -16.90 19.20
CA ASN A 490 9.23 -16.85 18.30
C ASN A 490 8.15 -15.86 18.79
N ASP A 491 7.91 -15.82 20.10
CA ASP A 491 7.01 -14.83 20.69
C ASP A 491 7.57 -13.42 20.55
N PHE A 492 8.89 -13.25 20.69
CA PHE A 492 9.56 -11.97 20.51
C PHE A 492 9.41 -11.46 19.09
N LYS A 493 9.70 -12.31 18.09
CA LYS A 493 9.44 -12.04 16.66
C LYS A 493 7.98 -11.62 16.41
N THR A 494 7.02 -12.38 16.95
CA THR A 494 5.59 -12.11 16.78
C THR A 494 5.19 -10.78 17.42
N ASN A 495 5.74 -10.46 18.59
CA ASN A 495 5.44 -9.22 19.30
C ASN A 495 6.11 -8.00 18.64
N ILE A 496 7.30 -8.15 18.04
CA ILE A 496 7.93 -7.13 17.19
C ILE A 496 7.03 -6.82 15.98
N GLY A 497 6.58 -7.84 15.25
CA GLY A 497 5.65 -7.65 14.13
C GLY A 497 4.34 -6.97 14.58
N SER A 498 3.82 -7.37 15.74
CA SER A 498 2.63 -6.75 16.34
C SER A 498 2.87 -5.28 16.73
N LEU A 499 4.08 -4.91 17.17
CA LEU A 499 4.46 -3.53 17.45
C LEU A 499 4.49 -2.68 16.17
N GLY A 500 5.01 -3.23 15.07
CA GLY A 500 4.95 -2.59 13.76
C GLY A 500 3.52 -2.34 13.29
N THR A 501 2.62 -3.32 13.44
CA THR A 501 1.19 -3.14 13.15
C THR A 501 0.54 -2.12 14.09
N TRP A 502 0.92 -2.11 15.37
CA TRP A 502 0.45 -1.14 16.36
C TRP A 502 0.79 0.30 15.95
N ILE A 503 2.01 0.56 15.49
CA ILE A 503 2.43 1.89 14.99
C ILE A 503 1.51 2.35 13.86
N LEU A 504 1.23 1.48 12.88
CA LEU A 504 0.33 1.79 11.76
C LEU A 504 -1.07 2.17 12.26
N SER A 505 -1.66 1.34 13.11
CA SER A 505 -3.01 1.57 13.63
C SER A 505 -3.08 2.78 14.57
N ALA A 506 -2.01 3.09 15.31
CA ALA A 506 -1.96 4.26 16.20
C ALA A 506 -1.89 5.58 15.41
N ARG A 507 -1.37 5.55 14.19
CA ARG A 507 -1.35 6.70 13.28
C ARG A 507 -2.69 6.99 12.63
N GLU A 508 -3.60 6.01 12.58
CA GLU A 508 -4.92 6.19 12.00
C GLU A 508 -5.77 7.09 12.90
N GLN A 509 -6.22 8.23 12.36
CA GLN A 509 -7.03 9.23 13.05
C GLN A 509 -8.38 9.42 12.32
N PRO A 510 -9.20 8.38 12.11
CA PRO A 510 -10.42 8.50 11.30
C PRO A 510 -11.45 9.41 11.97
N LEU A 511 -12.11 10.27 11.21
CA LEU A 511 -13.21 11.10 11.71
C LEU A 511 -14.24 11.27 10.61
N GLU A 512 -15.50 10.99 10.93
CA GLU A 512 -16.62 11.21 10.02
C GLU A 512 -17.37 12.47 10.44
N ILE A 513 -17.70 13.32 9.47
CA ILE A 513 -18.46 14.57 9.68
C ILE A 513 -19.75 14.51 8.88
N ASP A 514 -20.85 14.87 9.53
CA ASP A 514 -22.17 15.04 8.92
C ASP A 514 -22.41 16.53 8.62
N TYR A 515 -22.24 17.42 9.59
CA TYR A 515 -22.30 18.87 9.33
C TYR A 515 -21.49 19.71 10.32
N ILE A 516 -21.16 20.93 9.90
CA ILE A 516 -20.60 22.00 10.73
C ILE A 516 -21.73 22.94 11.14
N TRP A 517 -21.71 23.36 12.40
CA TRP A 517 -22.67 24.28 13.00
C TRP A 517 -21.94 25.53 13.51
N LEU A 518 -22.38 26.70 13.05
CA LEU A 518 -21.90 28.00 13.50
C LEU A 518 -23.10 28.79 14.06
N GLY A 519 -23.01 29.29 15.29
CA GLY A 519 -24.15 30.00 15.87
C GLY A 519 -23.83 30.84 17.10
N SER A 520 -24.90 31.36 17.72
CA SER A 520 -24.80 32.21 18.90
C SER A 520 -24.22 31.45 20.10
N PRO A 521 -23.34 32.08 20.90
CA PRO A 521 -22.84 31.50 22.16
C PRO A 521 -23.94 31.10 23.15
N THR A 522 -25.11 31.74 23.09
CA THR A 522 -26.22 31.51 24.04
C THR A 522 -27.21 30.43 23.57
N LYS A 523 -27.15 30.00 22.31
CA LYS A 523 -28.10 29.05 21.74
C LYS A 523 -27.68 27.61 22.06
N GLN A 524 -28.65 26.75 22.39
CA GLN A 524 -28.41 25.32 22.59
C GLN A 524 -28.03 24.64 21.27
N LEU A 525 -27.11 23.68 21.35
CA LEU A 525 -26.72 22.85 20.21
C LEU A 525 -27.85 21.90 19.80
N PRO A 526 -27.94 21.51 18.52
CA PRO A 526 -28.91 20.51 18.07
C PRO A 526 -28.76 19.17 18.80
N GLU A 527 -29.88 18.50 19.09
CA GLU A 527 -29.85 17.11 19.55
C GLU A 527 -29.55 16.18 18.36
N VAL A 528 -28.54 15.32 18.51
CA VAL A 528 -28.04 14.42 17.44
C VAL A 528 -28.21 12.93 17.75
N GLY A 529 -28.56 12.59 18.99
CA GLY A 529 -28.78 11.21 19.40
C GLY A 529 -30.05 10.61 18.79
N THR A 530 -29.95 9.38 18.30
CA THR A 530 -31.09 8.60 17.78
C THR A 530 -31.91 7.98 18.90
N SER A 531 -33.23 8.21 18.90
CA SER A 531 -34.16 7.52 19.82
C SER A 531 -34.38 6.05 19.41
N LEU A 532 -34.70 5.16 20.37
CA LEU A 532 -34.97 3.74 20.11
C LEU A 532 -36.10 3.52 19.08
N GLY A 533 -37.12 4.38 19.10
CA GLY A 533 -38.24 4.30 18.14
C GLY A 533 -37.82 4.64 16.71
N GLN A 534 -36.94 5.64 16.53
CA GLN A 534 -36.38 5.98 15.21
C GLN A 534 -35.54 4.83 14.64
N LYS A 535 -34.71 4.17 15.47
CA LYS A 535 -33.92 2.99 15.05
C LYS A 535 -34.84 1.85 14.59
N ALA A 536 -35.86 1.49 15.38
CA ALA A 536 -36.79 0.41 15.01
C ALA A 536 -37.56 0.68 13.70
N LEU A 537 -37.97 1.94 13.49
CA LEU A 537 -38.65 2.35 12.26
C LEU A 537 -37.71 2.29 11.04
N HIS A 538 -36.45 2.70 11.20
CA HIS A 538 -35.43 2.61 10.17
C HIS A 538 -35.21 1.15 9.72
N GLU A 539 -34.92 0.25 10.66
CA GLU A 539 -34.67 -1.17 10.38
C GLU A 539 -35.85 -1.85 9.67
N THR A 540 -37.08 -1.53 10.10
CA THR A 540 -38.29 -2.07 9.47
C THR A 540 -38.43 -1.61 8.02
N ARG A 541 -38.14 -0.34 7.74
CA ARG A 541 -38.17 0.21 6.37
C ARG A 541 -37.07 -0.38 5.49
N ALA A 542 -35.85 -0.50 6.02
CA ALA A 542 -34.72 -1.08 5.32
C ALA A 542 -34.97 -2.56 4.96
N LEU A 543 -35.52 -3.35 5.88
CA LEU A 543 -35.87 -4.75 5.65
C LEU A 543 -36.91 -4.89 4.53
N ILE A 544 -37.99 -4.09 4.55
CA ILE A 544 -39.02 -4.14 3.50
C ILE A 544 -38.42 -3.78 2.13
N ALA A 545 -37.56 -2.76 2.08
CA ALA A 545 -36.92 -2.35 0.83
C ALA A 545 -35.99 -3.43 0.25
N SER A 546 -35.36 -4.25 1.10
CA SER A 546 -34.43 -5.30 0.66
C SER A 546 -35.07 -6.41 -0.17
N PHE A 547 -36.39 -6.62 -0.06
CA PHE A 547 -37.11 -7.60 -0.89
C PHE A 547 -37.47 -7.08 -2.29
N THR A 548 -37.32 -5.77 -2.53
CA THR A 548 -37.71 -5.12 -3.78
C THR A 548 -36.55 -4.49 -4.54
N GLU A 549 -35.40 -4.26 -3.89
CA GLU A 549 -34.23 -3.64 -4.49
C GLU A 549 -33.20 -4.68 -4.97
N ASP A 550 -32.67 -4.49 -6.18
CA ASP A 550 -31.58 -5.30 -6.73
C ASP A 550 -30.21 -4.70 -6.36
N TYR A 551 -29.47 -5.38 -5.49
CA TYR A 551 -28.15 -4.93 -5.00
C TYR A 551 -26.95 -5.37 -5.85
N ASN A 552 -27.17 -6.24 -6.85
CA ASN A 552 -26.11 -6.73 -7.74
C ASN A 552 -25.86 -5.79 -8.91
N SER A 553 -26.91 -5.13 -9.39
CA SER A 553 -26.82 -4.07 -10.41
C SER A 553 -26.11 -2.84 -9.87
N VAL A 554 -25.12 -2.33 -10.61
CA VAL A 554 -24.34 -1.14 -10.25
C VAL A 554 -24.77 0.05 -11.13
N GLY A 555 -25.16 1.16 -10.50
CA GLY A 555 -25.53 2.41 -11.19
C GLY A 555 -26.77 2.29 -12.07
N ASN A 556 -26.76 2.98 -13.22
CA ASN A 556 -27.87 3.00 -14.18
C ASN A 556 -28.14 1.61 -14.78
N VAL A 557 -29.40 1.18 -14.75
CA VAL A 557 -29.86 -0.07 -15.38
C VAL A 557 -30.75 0.24 -16.57
N TYR A 558 -30.40 -0.30 -17.73
CA TYR A 558 -31.15 -0.13 -18.97
C TYR A 558 -31.97 -1.40 -19.28
N GLY A 559 -33.24 -1.22 -19.69
CA GLY A 559 -34.04 -2.31 -20.24
C GLY A 559 -33.82 -2.46 -21.76
N GLY A 560 -34.08 -3.67 -22.30
CA GLY A 560 -33.97 -3.95 -23.74
C GLY A 560 -32.66 -4.62 -24.16
N GLU A 561 -32.14 -4.29 -25.35
CA GLU A 561 -30.89 -4.82 -25.93
C GLU A 561 -29.64 -4.12 -25.36
N ALA A 562 -29.47 -4.15 -24.03
CA ALA A 562 -28.26 -3.63 -23.39
C ALA A 562 -27.16 -4.70 -23.30
N LEU A 563 -25.91 -4.27 -23.49
CA LEU A 563 -24.73 -5.12 -23.34
C LEU A 563 -24.57 -5.52 -21.87
N LYS A 564 -24.53 -6.82 -21.59
CA LYS A 564 -24.37 -7.36 -20.24
C LYS A 564 -22.89 -7.61 -19.94
N VAL A 565 -22.33 -6.86 -18.99
CA VAL A 565 -20.92 -6.95 -18.61
C VAL A 565 -20.80 -7.47 -17.18
N TRP A 566 -20.01 -8.51 -16.97
CA TRP A 566 -19.73 -9.05 -15.64
C TRP A 566 -18.33 -8.68 -15.18
N ILE A 567 -18.22 -8.30 -13.92
CA ILE A 567 -16.96 -8.03 -13.23
C ILE A 567 -16.87 -8.91 -11.97
N GLN A 568 -15.68 -9.48 -11.71
CA GLN A 568 -15.47 -10.41 -10.58
C GLN A 568 -14.73 -9.77 -9.38
N THR A 569 -14.17 -8.57 -9.52
CA THR A 569 -13.49 -7.87 -8.40
C THR A 569 -14.43 -7.00 -7.56
N GLY A 570 -13.91 -6.29 -6.56
CA GLY A 570 -14.69 -5.58 -5.55
C GLY A 570 -15.68 -4.53 -6.08
N ARG A 571 -16.59 -4.12 -5.19
CA ARG A 571 -17.65 -3.14 -5.50
C ARG A 571 -17.10 -1.77 -5.92
N ASP A 572 -15.99 -1.34 -5.33
CA ASP A 572 -15.37 -0.05 -5.67
C ASP A 572 -14.89 -0.04 -7.12
N GLN A 573 -14.23 -1.12 -7.57
CA GLN A 573 -13.81 -1.31 -8.96
C GLN A 573 -15.01 -1.27 -9.91
N ALA A 574 -16.09 -1.96 -9.55
CA ALA A 574 -17.32 -1.99 -10.35
C ALA A 574 -17.98 -0.60 -10.43
N GLN A 575 -17.99 0.17 -9.35
CA GLN A 575 -18.55 1.52 -9.33
C GLN A 575 -17.73 2.49 -10.19
N VAL A 576 -16.41 2.46 -10.09
CA VAL A 576 -15.50 3.26 -10.94
C VAL A 576 -15.73 2.91 -12.40
N LEU A 577 -15.71 1.62 -12.75
CA LEU A 577 -15.95 1.18 -14.12
C LEU A 577 -17.33 1.65 -14.61
N LYS A 578 -18.40 1.49 -13.81
CA LYS A 578 -19.74 1.93 -14.20
C LYS A 578 -19.82 3.43 -14.45
N GLN A 579 -19.17 4.24 -13.61
CA GLN A 579 -19.10 5.67 -13.80
C GLN A 579 -18.42 6.02 -15.14
N ILE A 580 -17.26 5.41 -15.42
CA ILE A 580 -16.53 5.63 -16.67
C ILE A 580 -17.37 5.18 -17.89
N ILE A 581 -18.10 4.07 -17.78
CA ILE A 581 -19.04 3.57 -18.81
C ILE A 581 -20.14 4.61 -19.10
N ASP A 582 -20.78 5.14 -18.06
CA ASP A 582 -21.90 6.07 -18.19
C ASP A 582 -21.45 7.47 -18.65
N ASP A 583 -20.21 7.87 -18.32
CA ASP A 583 -19.62 9.16 -18.68
C ASP A 583 -19.04 9.19 -20.10
N THR A 584 -18.46 8.07 -20.57
CA THR A 584 -17.68 8.06 -21.82
C THR A 584 -18.20 7.05 -22.83
N PHE A 585 -18.25 5.77 -22.50
CA PHE A 585 -18.61 4.73 -23.45
C PHE A 585 -20.03 4.90 -24.00
N THR A 586 -21.03 4.96 -23.10
CA THR A 586 -22.44 5.02 -23.49
C THR A 586 -22.75 6.31 -24.26
N PRO A 587 -22.26 7.52 -23.84
CA PRO A 587 -22.49 8.75 -24.60
C PRO A 587 -21.78 8.79 -25.97
N GLN A 588 -20.58 8.21 -26.09
CA GLN A 588 -19.81 8.24 -27.35
C GLN A 588 -20.30 7.23 -28.37
N THR A 589 -20.72 6.03 -27.92
CA THR A 589 -21.09 4.92 -28.80
C THR A 589 -22.60 4.76 -28.95
N GLY A 590 -23.39 5.27 -28.01
CA GLY A 590 -24.83 5.00 -27.92
C GLY A 590 -25.18 3.59 -27.45
N VAL A 591 -24.21 2.76 -27.09
CA VAL A 591 -24.42 1.38 -26.62
C VAL A 591 -24.71 1.37 -25.12
N PRO A 592 -25.92 0.97 -24.66
CA PRO A 592 -26.23 0.88 -23.24
C PRO A 592 -25.56 -0.34 -22.62
N VAL A 593 -24.96 -0.18 -21.44
CA VAL A 593 -24.23 -1.23 -20.72
C VAL A 593 -24.79 -1.46 -19.31
N ASN A 594 -25.14 -2.71 -19.03
CA ASN A 594 -25.52 -3.20 -17.71
C ASN A 594 -24.33 -3.93 -17.07
N LEU A 595 -23.69 -3.29 -16.09
CA LEU A 595 -22.58 -3.86 -15.32
C LEU A 595 -23.11 -4.59 -14.08
N GLU A 596 -22.74 -5.86 -13.92
CA GLU A 596 -23.10 -6.71 -12.79
C GLU A 596 -21.87 -7.21 -12.05
N LEU A 597 -21.86 -7.05 -10.73
CA LEU A 597 -20.86 -7.64 -9.85
C LEU A 597 -21.23 -9.09 -9.53
N VAL A 598 -20.36 -10.04 -9.86
CA VAL A 598 -20.60 -11.48 -9.66
C VAL A 598 -19.46 -12.15 -8.88
N GLN A 599 -19.77 -13.24 -8.20
CA GLN A 599 -18.76 -14.02 -7.49
C GLN A 599 -17.92 -14.87 -8.46
N PRO A 600 -16.62 -15.07 -8.20
CA PRO A 600 -15.79 -16.02 -8.94
C PRO A 600 -16.41 -17.41 -9.01
N GLY A 601 -16.20 -18.12 -10.13
CA GLY A 601 -16.75 -19.47 -10.36
C GLY A 601 -18.20 -19.51 -10.87
N THR A 602 -18.92 -18.39 -10.85
CA THR A 602 -20.31 -18.32 -11.35
C THR A 602 -20.40 -18.26 -12.88
N LEU A 603 -19.34 -17.79 -13.55
CA LEU A 603 -19.33 -17.54 -15.00
C LEU A 603 -19.57 -18.80 -15.84
N LEU A 604 -18.80 -19.87 -15.60
CA LEU A 604 -18.91 -21.08 -16.43
C LEU A 604 -20.29 -21.75 -16.33
N PRO A 605 -20.88 -21.98 -15.13
CA PRO A 605 -22.25 -22.46 -15.01
C PRO A 605 -23.27 -21.57 -15.73
N ALA A 606 -23.13 -20.25 -15.65
CA ALA A 606 -24.04 -19.30 -16.29
C ALA A 606 -23.94 -19.33 -17.81
N VAL A 607 -22.73 -19.44 -18.37
CA VAL A 607 -22.51 -19.57 -19.82
C VAL A 607 -23.09 -20.89 -20.34
N VAL A 608 -22.89 -22.00 -19.61
CA VAL A 608 -23.50 -23.30 -19.95
C VAL A 608 -25.03 -23.25 -19.88
N ALA A 609 -25.59 -22.55 -18.90
CA ALA A 609 -27.03 -22.34 -18.75
C ALA A 609 -27.62 -21.27 -19.69
N ASN A 610 -26.80 -20.67 -20.57
CA ASN A 610 -27.18 -19.62 -21.51
C ASN A 610 -27.81 -18.37 -20.84
N ILE A 611 -27.34 -18.04 -19.65
CA ILE A 611 -27.73 -16.85 -18.87
C ILE A 611 -26.52 -15.98 -18.47
N GLY A 612 -25.35 -16.28 -19.05
CA GLY A 612 -24.11 -15.55 -18.84
C GLY A 612 -24.13 -14.12 -19.40
N PRO A 613 -23.03 -13.37 -19.22
CA PRO A 613 -22.87 -12.03 -19.77
C PRO A 613 -22.67 -12.06 -21.29
N ASP A 614 -22.50 -10.90 -21.92
CA ASP A 614 -21.92 -10.75 -23.25
C ASP A 614 -20.38 -10.63 -23.15
N VAL A 615 -19.90 -9.87 -22.16
CA VAL A 615 -18.48 -9.64 -21.85
C VAL A 615 -18.20 -9.95 -20.38
N ALA A 616 -17.10 -10.62 -20.10
CA ALA A 616 -16.64 -10.89 -18.75
C ALA A 616 -15.24 -10.30 -18.55
N LEU A 617 -15.08 -9.53 -17.47
CA LEU A 617 -13.86 -8.81 -17.10
C LEU A 617 -13.17 -9.46 -15.91
N GLN A 618 -11.87 -9.20 -15.79
CA GLN A 618 -10.98 -9.61 -14.70
C GLN A 618 -10.96 -11.11 -14.49
N LEU A 619 -10.96 -11.84 -15.60
CA LEU A 619 -10.82 -13.29 -15.60
C LEU A 619 -9.38 -13.68 -15.31
N GLY A 620 -9.19 -14.82 -14.65
CA GLY A 620 -7.86 -15.35 -14.40
C GLY A 620 -7.14 -15.65 -15.72
N ILE A 621 -5.81 -15.59 -15.71
CA ILE A 621 -4.99 -15.73 -16.92
C ILE A 621 -5.26 -17.02 -17.74
N SER A 622 -5.68 -18.11 -17.08
CA SER A 622 -5.99 -19.39 -17.74
C SER A 622 -7.44 -19.51 -18.24
N ASP A 623 -8.35 -18.63 -17.81
CA ASP A 623 -9.78 -18.78 -18.08
C ASP A 623 -10.11 -18.66 -19.58
N PRO A 624 -9.58 -17.69 -20.34
CA PRO A 624 -9.95 -17.52 -21.75
C PRO A 624 -9.75 -18.77 -22.61
N VAL A 625 -8.59 -19.41 -22.52
CA VAL A 625 -8.31 -20.65 -23.27
C VAL A 625 -9.17 -21.80 -22.76
N ASN A 626 -9.40 -21.92 -21.45
CA ASN A 626 -10.31 -22.93 -20.91
C ASN A 626 -11.76 -22.78 -21.42
N PHE A 627 -12.22 -21.56 -21.70
CA PHE A 627 -13.50 -21.34 -22.36
C PHE A 627 -13.42 -21.59 -23.87
N ALA A 628 -12.32 -21.21 -24.52
CA ALA A 628 -12.08 -21.44 -25.94
C ALA A 628 -12.12 -22.93 -26.30
N THR A 629 -11.48 -23.80 -25.50
CA THR A 629 -11.48 -25.27 -25.72
C THR A 629 -12.87 -25.88 -25.64
N ARG A 630 -13.80 -25.24 -24.92
CA ARG A 630 -15.21 -25.64 -24.79
C ARG A 630 -16.11 -24.96 -25.82
N HIS A 631 -15.52 -24.23 -26.76
CA HIS A 631 -16.23 -23.35 -27.68
C HIS A 631 -17.20 -22.40 -26.96
N ALA A 632 -16.77 -21.83 -25.83
CA ALA A 632 -17.56 -20.93 -24.99
C ALA A 632 -17.04 -19.47 -25.01
N ALA A 633 -15.91 -19.22 -25.66
CA ALA A 633 -15.34 -17.89 -25.93
C ALA A 633 -15.37 -17.56 -27.43
N ILE A 634 -15.34 -16.27 -27.76
CA ILE A 634 -15.21 -15.76 -29.13
C ILE A 634 -13.74 -15.51 -29.45
N ASP A 635 -13.29 -15.93 -30.62
CA ASP A 635 -11.97 -15.59 -31.16
C ASP A 635 -11.94 -14.12 -31.63
N LEU A 636 -11.06 -13.31 -31.06
CA LEU A 636 -10.97 -11.88 -31.34
C LEU A 636 -10.19 -11.57 -32.62
N THR A 637 -9.43 -12.52 -33.18
CA THR A 637 -8.70 -12.33 -34.44
C THR A 637 -9.63 -12.16 -35.65
N GLN A 638 -10.92 -12.52 -35.50
CA GLN A 638 -11.92 -12.36 -36.55
C GLN A 638 -12.39 -10.91 -36.77
N PHE A 639 -11.98 -9.96 -35.92
CA PHE A 639 -12.37 -8.55 -36.01
C PHE A 639 -11.28 -7.72 -36.71
N ASP A 640 -11.68 -6.87 -37.66
CA ASP A 640 -10.77 -6.13 -38.56
C ASP A 640 -9.70 -5.27 -37.83
N GLU A 641 -9.98 -4.79 -36.62
CA GLU A 641 -9.08 -3.90 -35.85
C GLU A 641 -8.24 -4.64 -34.80
N PHE A 642 -8.29 -5.99 -34.76
CA PHE A 642 -7.60 -6.77 -33.73
C PHE A 642 -6.08 -6.47 -33.69
N ASP A 643 -5.41 -6.48 -34.84
CA ASP A 643 -3.95 -6.25 -34.91
C ASP A 643 -3.54 -4.88 -34.37
N GLU A 644 -4.36 -3.84 -34.56
CA GLU A 644 -4.08 -2.51 -34.01
C GLU A 644 -4.30 -2.45 -32.49
N VAL A 645 -5.29 -3.19 -31.98
CA VAL A 645 -5.56 -3.28 -30.54
C VAL A 645 -4.49 -4.12 -29.84
N ALA A 646 -4.02 -5.20 -30.47
CA ALA A 646 -3.00 -6.09 -29.93
C ALA A 646 -1.66 -5.36 -29.66
N LYS A 647 -1.29 -4.38 -30.52
CA LYS A 647 -0.07 -3.55 -30.35
C LYS A 647 -0.02 -2.74 -29.05
N ARG A 648 -1.13 -2.60 -28.33
CA ARG A 648 -1.19 -1.92 -27.01
C ARG A 648 -0.52 -2.73 -25.91
N PHE A 649 -0.29 -4.02 -26.14
CA PHE A 649 0.21 -4.98 -25.18
C PHE A 649 1.53 -5.57 -25.64
N HIS A 650 2.32 -6.06 -24.68
CA HIS A 650 3.45 -6.93 -25.01
C HIS A 650 2.94 -8.31 -25.42
N ASP A 651 3.66 -8.98 -26.32
CA ASP A 651 3.40 -10.39 -26.69
C ASP A 651 3.29 -11.27 -25.45
N SER A 652 4.10 -10.99 -24.42
CA SER A 652 4.10 -11.72 -23.16
C SER A 652 2.78 -11.65 -22.38
N ALA A 653 1.95 -10.65 -22.64
CA ALA A 653 0.60 -10.53 -22.07
C ALA A 653 -0.45 -11.28 -22.91
N LEU A 654 -0.23 -11.42 -24.22
CA LEU A 654 -1.18 -12.01 -25.18
C LEU A 654 -1.06 -13.52 -25.30
N VAL A 655 0.18 -14.05 -25.28
CA VAL A 655 0.48 -15.49 -25.39
C VAL A 655 -0.39 -16.40 -24.51
N PRO A 656 -0.72 -16.06 -23.24
CA PRO A 656 -1.59 -16.91 -22.41
C PRO A 656 -3.03 -17.06 -22.94
N TYR A 657 -3.46 -16.19 -23.86
CA TYR A 657 -4.81 -16.16 -24.43
C TYR A 657 -4.88 -16.70 -25.86
N GLU A 658 -3.74 -17.14 -26.40
CA GLU A 658 -3.61 -17.74 -27.73
C GLU A 658 -4.01 -19.23 -27.69
N PHE A 659 -4.82 -19.65 -28.66
CA PHE A 659 -5.19 -21.06 -28.84
C PHE A 659 -5.61 -21.32 -30.29
N ASN A 660 -5.03 -22.33 -30.94
CA ASN A 660 -5.34 -22.71 -32.34
C ASN A 660 -5.37 -21.50 -33.31
N ASP A 661 -4.29 -20.72 -33.35
CA ASP A 661 -4.13 -19.52 -34.18
C ASP A 661 -5.11 -18.35 -33.87
N GLY A 662 -5.99 -18.50 -32.88
CA GLY A 662 -6.90 -17.47 -32.41
C GLY A 662 -6.48 -16.86 -31.07
N VAL A 663 -7.06 -15.72 -30.72
CA VAL A 663 -6.83 -15.00 -29.45
C VAL A 663 -8.17 -14.74 -28.78
N PHE A 664 -8.36 -15.24 -27.56
CA PHE A 664 -9.70 -15.31 -26.95
C PHE A 664 -9.98 -14.26 -25.88
N ALA A 665 -9.01 -13.39 -25.58
CA ALA A 665 -9.18 -12.29 -24.64
C ALA A 665 -8.19 -11.15 -24.90
N LEU A 666 -8.51 -9.96 -24.40
CA LEU A 666 -7.55 -8.86 -24.30
C LEU A 666 -6.99 -8.79 -22.87
N PRO A 667 -5.67 -8.56 -22.70
CA PRO A 667 -5.08 -8.36 -21.39
C PRO A 667 -5.65 -7.10 -20.70
N GLU A 668 -5.97 -7.21 -19.41
CA GLU A 668 -6.36 -6.06 -18.59
C GLU A 668 -5.23 -5.67 -17.63
N THR A 669 -4.65 -6.67 -16.97
CA THR A 669 -3.53 -6.50 -16.06
C THR A 669 -2.37 -7.38 -16.47
N GLN A 670 -1.15 -6.92 -16.18
CA GLN A 670 0.05 -7.71 -16.35
C GLN A 670 0.93 -7.56 -15.12
N SER A 671 1.28 -8.70 -14.51
CA SER A 671 2.13 -8.76 -13.32
C SER A 671 3.35 -9.63 -13.59
N PHE A 672 4.46 -9.38 -12.91
CA PHE A 672 5.68 -10.17 -13.08
C PHE A 672 6.64 -10.03 -11.88
N PRO A 673 7.54 -11.01 -11.67
CA PRO A 673 8.51 -11.00 -10.58
C PRO A 673 9.58 -9.91 -10.70
N MET A 674 9.95 -9.31 -9.56
CA MET A 674 11.06 -8.38 -9.35
C MET A 674 11.90 -8.84 -8.14
N LEU A 675 13.18 -8.46 -8.10
CA LEU A 675 14.04 -8.68 -6.94
C LEU A 675 13.92 -7.52 -5.96
N PHE A 676 13.40 -7.78 -4.76
CA PHE A 676 13.34 -6.83 -3.65
C PHE A 676 14.56 -7.03 -2.74
N TYR A 677 15.14 -5.94 -2.25
CA TYR A 677 16.31 -5.99 -1.36
C TYR A 677 16.34 -4.84 -0.36
N ARG A 678 16.89 -5.12 0.82
CA ARG A 678 17.12 -4.16 1.92
C ARG A 678 18.47 -3.48 1.79
N THR A 679 18.50 -2.23 1.33
CA THR A 679 19.74 -1.47 1.10
C THR A 679 20.57 -1.39 2.37
N ASP A 680 19.93 -1.08 3.50
CA ASP A 680 20.59 -0.96 4.80
C ASP A 680 21.28 -2.26 5.26
N ILE A 681 20.63 -3.41 5.06
CA ILE A 681 21.18 -4.71 5.45
C ILE A 681 22.26 -5.17 4.47
N LEU A 682 22.10 -4.90 3.18
CA LEU A 682 23.12 -5.21 2.18
C LEU A 682 24.39 -4.40 2.43
N ASP A 683 24.26 -3.11 2.76
CA ASP A 683 25.38 -2.24 3.13
C ASP A 683 26.05 -2.70 4.43
N GLU A 684 25.28 -3.08 5.47
CA GLU A 684 25.80 -3.64 6.72
C GLU A 684 26.66 -4.90 6.49
N LEU A 685 26.24 -5.74 5.53
CA LEU A 685 26.94 -6.97 5.17
C LEU A 685 28.00 -6.80 4.08
N ASN A 686 28.24 -5.58 3.58
CA ASN A 686 29.09 -5.31 2.41
C ASN A 686 28.71 -6.16 1.18
N LEU A 687 27.41 -6.34 0.95
CA LEU A 687 26.86 -7.07 -0.19
C LEU A 687 26.38 -6.11 -1.27
N GLN A 688 26.58 -6.49 -2.53
CA GLN A 688 26.02 -5.79 -3.68
C GLN A 688 24.73 -6.48 -4.13
N VAL A 689 23.86 -5.73 -4.82
CA VAL A 689 22.62 -6.29 -5.39
C VAL A 689 22.98 -7.33 -6.48
N PRO A 690 22.56 -8.60 -6.34
CA PRO A 690 23.00 -9.67 -7.25
C PRO A 690 22.40 -9.50 -8.65
N GLN A 691 23.25 -9.61 -9.67
CA GLN A 691 22.84 -9.49 -11.08
C GLN A 691 22.61 -10.86 -11.73
N THR A 692 23.30 -11.90 -11.26
CA THR A 692 23.21 -13.28 -11.77
C THR A 692 22.89 -14.28 -10.66
N TRP A 693 22.39 -15.48 -11.02
CA TRP A 693 22.23 -16.57 -10.07
C TRP A 693 23.55 -16.99 -9.40
N GLN A 694 24.68 -16.87 -10.10
CA GLN A 694 25.99 -17.09 -9.48
C GLN A 694 26.28 -16.04 -8.39
N ASN A 695 25.89 -14.78 -8.58
CA ASN A 695 25.98 -13.79 -7.50
C ASN A 695 25.09 -14.18 -6.32
N VAL A 696 23.87 -14.68 -6.57
CA VAL A 696 22.98 -15.20 -5.51
C VAL A 696 23.69 -16.31 -4.73
N PHE A 697 24.23 -17.32 -5.39
CA PHE A 697 24.96 -18.40 -4.73
C PHE A 697 26.18 -17.91 -3.95
N ASN A 698 26.86 -16.86 -4.42
CA ASN A 698 28.01 -16.28 -3.73
C ASN A 698 27.63 -15.52 -2.44
N ILE A 699 26.46 -14.87 -2.42
CA ILE A 699 25.99 -14.13 -1.23
C ILE A 699 25.29 -15.04 -0.22
N LEU A 700 24.73 -16.18 -0.65
CA LEU A 700 23.99 -17.11 0.22
C LEU A 700 24.77 -17.53 1.47
N PRO A 701 26.07 -17.90 1.40
CA PRO A 701 26.84 -18.23 2.60
C PRO A 701 26.91 -17.08 3.62
N VAL A 702 27.00 -15.82 3.15
CA VAL A 702 27.01 -14.64 4.04
C VAL A 702 25.64 -14.44 4.66
N ILE A 703 24.58 -14.50 3.86
CA ILE A 703 23.18 -14.39 4.30
C ILE A 703 22.86 -15.48 5.35
N GLN A 704 23.20 -16.73 5.06
CA GLN A 704 22.92 -17.88 5.92
C GLN A 704 23.79 -17.95 7.17
N LYS A 705 25.07 -17.53 7.09
CA LYS A 705 25.94 -17.39 8.27
C LYS A 705 25.39 -16.38 9.26
N ASN A 706 24.68 -15.37 8.76
CA ASN A 706 23.96 -14.40 9.58
C ASN A 706 22.51 -14.84 9.89
N HIS A 707 22.16 -16.09 9.59
CA HIS A 707 20.86 -16.68 9.89
C HIS A 707 19.66 -15.94 9.25
N MET A 708 19.90 -15.32 8.10
CA MET A 708 18.89 -14.69 7.24
C MET A 708 18.58 -15.57 6.03
N ASP A 709 17.45 -15.29 5.37
CA ASP A 709 16.93 -16.07 4.25
C ASP A 709 16.92 -15.28 2.93
N PHE A 710 16.93 -16.03 1.81
CA PHE A 710 16.57 -15.52 0.49
C PHE A 710 15.18 -16.04 0.12
N GLY A 711 14.29 -15.15 -0.33
CA GLY A 711 12.93 -15.52 -0.76
C GLY A 711 12.81 -15.77 -2.26
N ILE A 712 12.06 -16.79 -2.67
CA ILE A 712 11.69 -17.03 -4.07
C ILE A 712 10.26 -17.59 -4.12
N PRO A 713 9.40 -17.22 -5.10
CA PRO A 713 8.01 -17.66 -5.13
C PRO A 713 7.86 -19.17 -4.98
N ILE A 714 6.97 -19.60 -4.07
CA ILE A 714 6.73 -21.02 -3.81
C ILE A 714 5.25 -21.25 -3.53
N SER A 715 4.74 -22.41 -3.93
CA SER A 715 3.37 -22.80 -3.67
C SER A 715 3.13 -23.05 -2.18
N THR A 716 2.29 -22.22 -1.58
CA THR A 716 1.84 -22.37 -0.19
C THR A 716 0.33 -22.63 -0.12
N THR A 717 -0.21 -22.81 1.08
CA THR A 717 -1.67 -22.86 1.28
C THR A 717 -2.36 -21.53 0.93
N GLN A 718 -1.64 -20.42 1.01
CA GLN A 718 -2.14 -19.07 0.73
C GLN A 718 -1.92 -18.66 -0.73
N THR A 719 -0.88 -19.22 -1.37
CA THR A 719 -0.49 -18.96 -2.76
C THR A 719 -0.33 -20.25 -3.56
N PRO A 720 -1.41 -21.04 -3.78
CA PRO A 720 -1.32 -22.26 -4.57
C PRO A 720 -0.83 -21.97 -6.01
N GLY A 721 0.06 -22.82 -6.54
CA GLY A 721 0.56 -22.69 -7.92
C GLY A 721 1.70 -21.68 -8.11
N ALA A 722 2.09 -20.91 -7.09
CA ALA A 722 3.19 -19.95 -7.18
C ALA A 722 4.56 -20.61 -7.48
N GLY A 723 4.72 -21.91 -7.22
CA GLY A 723 5.91 -22.68 -7.60
C GLY A 723 6.18 -22.67 -9.11
N MET A 724 5.11 -22.63 -9.93
CA MET A 724 5.22 -22.49 -11.39
C MET A 724 6.00 -21.22 -11.77
N THR A 725 5.85 -20.13 -11.01
CA THR A 725 6.53 -18.87 -11.28
C THR A 725 8.04 -19.03 -11.20
N SER A 726 8.51 -19.71 -10.15
CA SER A 726 9.94 -19.95 -9.94
C SER A 726 10.52 -20.90 -10.96
N PHE A 727 9.84 -22.02 -11.21
CA PHE A 727 10.30 -22.98 -12.20
C PHE A 727 10.40 -22.37 -13.60
N THR A 728 9.36 -21.65 -14.06
CA THR A 728 9.35 -21.05 -15.40
C THR A 728 10.37 -19.93 -15.56
N MET A 729 10.69 -19.21 -14.49
CA MET A 729 11.81 -18.26 -14.48
C MET A 729 13.13 -18.98 -14.81
N PHE A 730 13.47 -20.08 -14.13
CA PHE A 730 14.69 -20.83 -14.44
C PHE A 730 14.65 -21.43 -15.85
N LEU A 731 13.53 -22.07 -16.21
CA LEU A 731 13.31 -22.68 -17.52
C LEU A 731 13.57 -21.70 -18.66
N TYR A 732 12.97 -20.51 -18.59
CA TYR A 732 13.09 -19.52 -19.65
C TYR A 732 14.47 -18.88 -19.74
N GLN A 733 15.15 -18.69 -18.62
CA GLN A 733 16.53 -18.22 -18.63
C GLN A 733 17.51 -19.27 -19.17
N MET A 734 17.17 -20.56 -19.09
CA MET A 734 17.90 -21.66 -19.73
C MET A 734 17.49 -21.86 -21.20
N GLY A 735 16.47 -21.16 -21.69
CA GLY A 735 15.99 -21.26 -23.08
C GLY A 735 14.97 -22.38 -23.33
N GLY A 736 14.49 -23.04 -22.27
CA GLY A 736 13.48 -24.09 -22.36
C GLY A 736 12.06 -23.55 -22.57
N LYS A 737 11.11 -24.47 -22.80
CA LYS A 737 9.69 -24.20 -23.06
C LYS A 737 8.80 -25.06 -22.19
N LEU A 738 7.55 -24.65 -21.96
CA LEU A 738 6.58 -25.45 -21.20
C LEU A 738 5.94 -26.58 -22.02
N TYR A 739 5.70 -26.34 -23.31
CA TYR A 739 4.99 -27.26 -24.19
C TYR A 739 5.66 -27.35 -25.58
N LYS A 740 5.48 -28.52 -26.21
CA LYS A 740 5.90 -28.87 -27.57
C LYS A 740 4.74 -28.70 -28.56
N GLU A 741 5.05 -28.54 -29.84
CA GLU A 741 4.11 -28.70 -30.97
C GLU A 741 2.71 -28.10 -30.70
N ASP A 742 2.62 -26.77 -30.59
CA ASP A 742 1.39 -26.01 -30.32
C ASP A 742 0.57 -26.50 -29.11
N GLY A 743 1.25 -27.00 -28.07
CA GLY A 743 0.60 -27.39 -26.81
C GLY A 743 0.01 -28.80 -26.82
N ILE A 744 0.47 -29.69 -27.73
CA ILE A 744 -0.02 -31.08 -27.80
C ILE A 744 0.57 -32.00 -26.72
N ALA A 745 1.75 -31.64 -26.23
CA ALA A 745 2.46 -32.34 -25.17
C ALA A 745 3.34 -31.36 -24.38
N THR A 746 3.69 -31.71 -23.16
CA THR A 746 4.64 -30.93 -22.36
C THR A 746 6.07 -31.07 -22.86
N ALA A 747 6.87 -30.02 -22.71
CA ALA A 747 8.30 -30.00 -23.03
C ALA A 747 9.18 -30.24 -21.79
N LEU A 748 8.58 -30.63 -20.66
CA LEU A 748 9.29 -30.75 -19.39
C LEU A 748 10.21 -31.99 -19.28
N ASP A 749 10.26 -32.83 -20.32
CA ASP A 749 11.22 -33.91 -20.53
C ASP A 749 12.48 -33.47 -21.31
N GLU A 750 12.57 -32.20 -21.73
CA GLU A 750 13.77 -31.64 -22.37
C GLU A 750 14.86 -31.35 -21.33
N GLU A 751 16.13 -31.34 -21.76
CA GLU A 751 17.28 -31.23 -20.86
C GLU A 751 17.28 -29.89 -20.11
N GLU A 752 16.89 -28.81 -20.78
CA GLU A 752 16.75 -27.48 -20.21
C GLU A 752 15.70 -27.45 -19.09
N ALA A 753 14.59 -28.19 -19.25
CA ALA A 753 13.54 -28.26 -18.24
C ALA A 753 13.95 -29.12 -17.04
N ILE A 754 14.66 -30.22 -17.28
CA ILE A 754 15.19 -31.09 -16.23
C ILE A 754 16.23 -30.32 -15.40
N GLU A 755 17.16 -29.61 -16.03
CA GLU A 755 18.16 -28.81 -15.33
C GLU A 755 17.54 -27.60 -14.60
N ALA A 756 16.50 -26.97 -15.16
CA ALA A 756 15.74 -25.94 -14.46
C ALA A 756 15.03 -26.49 -13.21
N PHE A 757 14.43 -27.68 -13.31
CA PHE A 757 13.76 -28.35 -12.18
C PHE A 757 14.76 -28.75 -11.10
N LYS A 758 15.92 -29.27 -11.51
CA LYS A 758 17.03 -29.59 -10.60
C LYS A 758 17.57 -28.35 -9.90
N MET A 759 17.86 -27.27 -10.64
CA MET A 759 18.30 -26.01 -10.05
C MET A 759 17.28 -25.48 -9.03
N TRP A 760 15.99 -25.53 -9.38
CA TRP A 760 14.93 -25.08 -8.48
C TRP A 760 14.86 -25.92 -7.20
N THR A 761 14.92 -27.25 -7.29
CA THR A 761 14.88 -28.15 -6.12
C THR A 761 16.15 -28.07 -5.27
N GLU A 762 17.33 -27.86 -5.87
CA GLU A 762 18.60 -27.71 -5.16
C GLU A 762 18.62 -26.50 -4.21
N LEU A 763 17.89 -25.42 -4.51
CA LEU A 763 17.72 -24.28 -3.59
C LEU A 763 17.17 -24.72 -2.22
N TYR A 764 16.33 -25.75 -2.20
CA TYR A 764 15.69 -26.27 -0.99
C TYR A 764 16.49 -27.42 -0.38
N VAL A 765 16.98 -28.34 -1.22
CA VAL A 765 17.73 -29.51 -0.75
C VAL A 765 19.11 -29.11 -0.22
N ASN A 766 19.86 -28.30 -0.97
CA ASN A 766 21.24 -27.93 -0.65
C ASN A 766 21.31 -26.63 0.16
N TYR A 767 20.56 -25.61 -0.27
CA TYR A 767 20.62 -24.28 0.35
C TYR A 767 19.51 -24.04 1.38
N LYS A 768 18.63 -25.00 1.65
CA LYS A 768 17.63 -24.94 2.74
C LYS A 768 16.72 -23.71 2.69
N PHE A 769 16.34 -23.26 1.49
CA PHE A 769 15.37 -22.18 1.33
C PHE A 769 14.04 -22.51 2.04
N PRO A 770 13.33 -21.51 2.60
CA PRO A 770 12.08 -21.75 3.31
C PRO A 770 10.95 -22.16 2.36
N VAL A 771 10.24 -23.23 2.70
CA VAL A 771 9.09 -23.75 1.92
C VAL A 771 7.75 -23.10 2.26
N GLN A 772 7.71 -22.33 3.35
CA GLN A 772 6.53 -21.60 3.79
C GLN A 772 6.95 -20.33 4.52
N TYR A 773 6.50 -19.17 4.02
CA TYR A 773 6.78 -17.89 4.64
C TYR A 773 5.79 -16.81 4.16
N ASP A 774 5.74 -15.70 4.90
CA ASP A 774 5.11 -14.45 4.50
C ASP A 774 6.23 -13.49 4.09
N PHE A 775 6.31 -13.17 2.79
CA PHE A 775 7.40 -12.35 2.27
C PHE A 775 7.42 -10.96 2.90
N ALA A 776 6.27 -10.28 2.92
CA ALA A 776 6.18 -8.90 3.36
C ALA A 776 6.59 -8.72 4.82
N ASN A 777 6.14 -9.61 5.71
CA ASN A 777 6.49 -9.59 7.12
C ASN A 777 7.97 -9.91 7.34
N ARG A 778 8.53 -10.94 6.68
CA ARG A 778 9.95 -11.30 6.84
C ARG A 778 10.90 -10.25 6.26
N PHE A 779 10.51 -9.62 5.15
CA PHE A 779 11.24 -8.51 4.53
C PHE A 779 11.23 -7.26 5.42
N ARG A 780 10.05 -6.93 5.99
CA ARG A 780 9.84 -5.82 6.93
C ARG A 780 10.77 -5.90 8.14
N ILE A 781 10.87 -7.07 8.80
CA ILE A 781 11.74 -7.26 9.98
C ILE A 781 13.22 -7.52 9.63
N GLY A 782 13.53 -7.73 8.35
CA GLY A 782 14.90 -7.99 7.87
C GLY A 782 15.40 -9.43 8.03
N GLU A 783 14.52 -10.39 8.33
CA GLU A 783 14.87 -11.82 8.35
C GLU A 783 15.10 -12.36 6.93
N MET A 784 14.41 -11.78 5.95
CA MET A 784 14.56 -12.07 4.52
C MET A 784 14.94 -10.77 3.80
N PRO A 785 16.19 -10.31 3.91
CA PRO A 785 16.61 -9.00 3.38
C PRO A 785 16.63 -8.94 1.85
N ILE A 786 16.51 -10.08 1.18
CA ILE A 786 16.49 -10.19 -0.27
C ILE A 786 15.53 -11.28 -0.71
N GLY A 787 14.77 -11.03 -1.77
CA GLY A 787 13.93 -12.07 -2.37
C GLY A 787 13.15 -11.59 -3.57
N ILE A 788 12.58 -12.55 -4.29
CA ILE A 788 11.80 -12.33 -5.50
C ILE A 788 10.31 -12.37 -5.16
N ALA A 789 9.58 -11.35 -5.58
CA ALA A 789 8.13 -11.23 -5.42
C ALA A 789 7.52 -10.51 -6.61
N ASP A 790 6.20 -10.58 -6.78
CA ASP A 790 5.49 -9.83 -7.82
C ASP A 790 5.69 -8.32 -7.63
N TYR A 791 5.85 -7.55 -8.71
CA TYR A 791 6.12 -6.11 -8.61
C TYR A 791 5.03 -5.33 -7.88
N GLN A 792 3.76 -5.81 -7.85
CA GLN A 792 2.69 -5.19 -7.08
C GLN A 792 2.99 -5.17 -5.57
N THR A 793 3.88 -6.06 -5.09
CA THR A 793 4.40 -6.07 -3.72
C THR A 793 5.06 -4.73 -3.35
N TYR A 794 5.60 -3.99 -4.32
CA TYR A 794 6.14 -2.64 -4.10
C TYR A 794 5.09 -1.70 -3.51
N ASN A 795 3.89 -1.65 -4.12
CA ASN A 795 2.79 -0.79 -3.68
C ASN A 795 2.31 -1.21 -2.29
N PHE A 796 2.23 -2.53 -2.05
CA PHE A 796 1.88 -3.07 -0.76
C PHE A 796 2.90 -2.70 0.33
N LEU A 797 4.20 -2.95 0.12
CA LEU A 797 5.27 -2.64 1.07
C LEU A 797 5.37 -1.14 1.38
N SER A 798 5.14 -0.28 0.39
CA SER A 798 5.17 1.18 0.56
C SER A 798 4.14 1.70 1.57
N VAL A 799 3.05 0.95 1.78
CA VAL A 799 1.98 1.25 2.74
C VAL A 799 2.07 0.36 3.99
N PHE A 800 2.45 -0.91 3.83
CA PHE A 800 2.51 -1.92 4.89
C PHE A 800 3.74 -1.80 5.79
N ALA A 801 4.87 -1.28 5.27
CA ALA A 801 6.14 -1.19 5.97
C ALA A 801 6.77 0.21 5.84
N PRO A 802 6.06 1.28 6.24
CA PRO A 802 6.53 2.66 6.10
C PRO A 802 7.80 2.96 6.92
N GLU A 803 8.08 2.19 7.97
CA GLU A 803 9.28 2.35 8.81
C GLU A 803 10.57 1.91 8.13
N ILE A 804 10.48 1.14 7.03
CA ILE A 804 11.64 0.78 6.20
C ILE A 804 11.68 1.60 4.91
N ARG A 805 10.85 2.63 4.74
CA ARG A 805 10.89 3.52 3.56
C ARG A 805 12.32 4.05 3.37
N GLY A 806 12.82 4.00 2.13
CA GLY A 806 14.19 4.40 1.78
C GLY A 806 15.29 3.40 2.17
N LEU A 807 14.96 2.36 2.95
CA LEU A 807 15.88 1.28 3.34
C LEU A 807 15.71 0.02 2.49
N TRP A 808 14.92 0.11 1.42
CA TRP A 808 14.75 -0.95 0.46
C TRP A 808 14.48 -0.40 -0.93
N ASP A 809 14.68 -1.25 -1.91
CA ASP A 809 14.41 -0.98 -3.30
C ASP A 809 14.13 -2.31 -4.03
N PHE A 810 13.79 -2.24 -5.30
CA PHE A 810 13.67 -3.39 -6.18
C PHE A 810 14.48 -3.22 -7.47
N ALA A 811 14.83 -4.33 -8.10
CA ALA A 811 15.60 -4.38 -9.34
C ALA A 811 15.11 -5.54 -10.22
N PRO A 812 15.50 -5.59 -11.50
CA PRO A 812 15.30 -6.77 -12.32
C PRO A 812 15.86 -8.03 -11.64
N VAL A 813 15.19 -9.17 -11.82
CA VAL A 813 15.57 -10.44 -11.20
C VAL A 813 16.99 -10.86 -11.62
N PRO A 814 17.71 -11.60 -10.77
CA PRO A 814 18.96 -12.23 -11.16
C PRO A 814 18.75 -13.09 -12.42
N GLY A 815 19.64 -12.93 -13.39
CA GLY A 815 19.57 -13.66 -14.64
C GLY A 815 20.61 -14.76 -14.79
N THR A 816 20.53 -15.47 -15.90
CA THR A 816 21.52 -16.45 -16.34
C THR A 816 22.45 -15.80 -17.36
N GLU A 817 23.76 -15.82 -17.06
CA GLU A 817 24.78 -15.31 -17.96
C GLU A 817 24.92 -16.24 -19.18
N LYS A 818 24.84 -15.66 -20.38
CA LYS A 818 25.02 -16.36 -21.66
C LYS A 818 26.49 -16.33 -22.05
N LEU A 819 26.85 -17.20 -23.01
CA LEU A 819 28.23 -17.30 -23.52
C LEU A 819 28.77 -16.00 -24.13
N ASP A 820 27.89 -15.09 -24.57
CA ASP A 820 28.24 -13.79 -25.13
C ASP A 820 28.38 -12.67 -24.07
N GLY A 821 28.22 -13.00 -22.78
CA GLY A 821 28.27 -12.06 -21.67
C GLY A 821 26.97 -11.29 -21.42
N SER A 822 25.91 -11.55 -22.19
CA SER A 822 24.58 -11.01 -21.90
C SER A 822 23.94 -11.76 -20.72
N ILE A 823 23.03 -11.09 -19.99
CA ILE A 823 22.31 -11.67 -18.86
C ILE A 823 20.85 -11.82 -19.26
N ASP A 824 20.37 -13.06 -19.30
CA ASP A 824 18.95 -13.37 -19.57
C ASP A 824 18.17 -13.37 -18.26
N ARG A 825 17.23 -12.43 -18.15
CA ARG A 825 16.40 -12.22 -16.97
C ARG A 825 14.96 -12.64 -17.19
N SER A 826 14.74 -13.63 -18.07
CA SER A 826 13.41 -14.09 -18.41
C SER A 826 12.60 -14.47 -17.17
N VAL A 827 11.36 -13.99 -17.10
CA VAL A 827 10.39 -14.32 -16.04
C VAL A 827 9.00 -14.54 -16.65
N PRO A 828 8.12 -15.34 -16.01
CA PRO A 828 6.75 -15.52 -16.48
C PRO A 828 5.89 -14.28 -16.26
N SER A 829 4.89 -14.12 -17.12
CA SER A 829 3.81 -13.15 -16.97
C SER A 829 2.66 -13.72 -16.14
N GLY A 830 2.11 -12.90 -15.25
CA GLY A 830 0.79 -13.05 -14.63
C GLY A 830 -0.17 -11.97 -15.11
N GLY A 831 -1.43 -12.01 -14.64
CA GLY A 831 -2.43 -11.00 -14.98
C GLY A 831 -3.86 -11.50 -15.08
N THR A 832 -4.73 -10.62 -15.59
CA THR A 832 -6.16 -10.86 -15.83
C THR A 832 -6.56 -10.40 -17.21
N ALA A 833 -7.70 -10.90 -17.70
CA ALA A 833 -8.17 -10.67 -19.06
C ALA A 833 -9.66 -10.31 -19.14
N ALA A 834 -9.99 -9.61 -20.22
CA ALA A 834 -11.35 -9.34 -20.66
C ALA A 834 -11.71 -10.26 -21.85
N MET A 835 -12.81 -11.01 -21.73
CA MET A 835 -13.24 -12.02 -22.69
C MET A 835 -14.67 -11.77 -23.17
N MET A 836 -14.89 -11.97 -24.47
CA MET A 836 -16.24 -12.06 -25.05
C MET A 836 -16.72 -13.51 -25.01
N VAL A 837 -17.86 -13.76 -24.37
CA VAL A 837 -18.41 -15.13 -24.31
C VAL A 837 -19.23 -15.44 -25.56
N ARG A 838 -19.36 -16.72 -25.91
CA ARG A 838 -20.06 -17.14 -27.14
C ARG A 838 -21.54 -16.76 -27.18
N GLY A 839 -22.18 -16.65 -26.01
CA GLY A 839 -23.60 -16.26 -25.89
C GLY A 839 -23.89 -14.80 -26.25
N VAL A 840 -22.87 -14.00 -26.59
CA VAL A 840 -23.00 -12.60 -26.96
C VAL A 840 -24.02 -12.39 -28.08
N LYS A 841 -24.94 -11.44 -27.87
CA LYS A 841 -25.98 -11.13 -28.87
C LYS A 841 -25.49 -10.13 -29.91
N ASP A 842 -24.85 -9.05 -29.47
CA ASP A 842 -24.27 -8.02 -30.33
C ASP A 842 -22.73 -8.04 -30.21
N LYS A 843 -22.10 -8.76 -31.15
CA LYS A 843 -20.65 -8.90 -31.20
C LYS A 843 -19.93 -7.58 -31.46
N ASN A 844 -20.54 -6.68 -32.23
CA ASN A 844 -19.91 -5.40 -32.57
C ASN A 844 -19.92 -4.49 -31.35
N ALA A 845 -21.05 -4.39 -30.65
CA ALA A 845 -21.13 -3.64 -29.39
C ALA A 845 -20.15 -4.18 -28.33
N ALA A 846 -20.05 -5.50 -28.20
CA ALA A 846 -19.10 -6.14 -27.29
C ALA A 846 -17.63 -5.88 -27.67
N TRP A 847 -17.30 -5.90 -28.98
CA TRP A 847 -15.96 -5.59 -29.47
C TRP A 847 -15.61 -4.12 -29.24
N GLU A 848 -16.51 -3.19 -29.55
CA GLU A 848 -16.33 -1.76 -29.23
C GLU A 848 -16.09 -1.54 -27.73
N PHE A 849 -16.82 -2.27 -26.88
CA PHE A 849 -16.60 -2.21 -25.43
C PHE A 849 -15.21 -2.71 -25.03
N LEU A 850 -14.74 -3.84 -25.57
CA LEU A 850 -13.40 -4.36 -25.28
C LEU A 850 -12.29 -3.41 -25.75
N LYS A 851 -12.42 -2.83 -26.96
CA LYS A 851 -11.49 -1.82 -27.49
C LYS A 851 -11.44 -0.57 -26.62
N TRP A 852 -12.61 -0.08 -26.19
CA TRP A 852 -12.73 1.09 -25.32
C TRP A 852 -12.14 0.81 -23.94
N TRP A 853 -12.50 -0.32 -23.34
CA TRP A 853 -12.09 -0.68 -22.00
C TRP A 853 -10.57 -0.76 -21.89
N THR A 854 -9.93 -1.38 -22.89
CA THR A 854 -8.47 -1.56 -22.94
C THR A 854 -7.70 -0.40 -23.60
N SER A 855 -8.38 0.70 -23.94
CA SER A 855 -7.72 1.89 -24.50
C SER A 855 -6.82 2.58 -23.49
N THR A 856 -5.82 3.31 -23.98
CA THR A 856 -4.87 4.05 -23.15
C THR A 856 -5.59 5.03 -22.23
N GLU A 857 -6.55 5.79 -22.75
CA GLU A 857 -7.30 6.80 -22.00
C GLU A 857 -8.17 6.17 -20.91
N THR A 858 -8.88 5.08 -21.21
CA THR A 858 -9.75 4.41 -20.25
C THR A 858 -8.94 3.71 -19.16
N GLN A 859 -7.85 3.04 -19.51
CA GLN A 859 -6.97 2.37 -18.54
C GLN A 859 -6.22 3.37 -17.66
N GLU A 860 -5.76 4.50 -18.22
CA GLU A 860 -5.19 5.62 -17.47
C GLU A 860 -6.22 6.20 -16.48
N ARG A 861 -7.45 6.47 -16.95
CA ARG A 861 -8.53 6.99 -16.10
C ARG A 861 -8.90 6.01 -14.99
N PHE A 862 -9.13 4.74 -15.34
CA PHE A 862 -9.46 3.70 -14.36
C PHE A 862 -8.34 3.55 -13.32
N GLY A 863 -7.08 3.48 -13.76
CA GLY A 863 -5.94 3.38 -12.85
C GLY A 863 -5.80 4.58 -11.91
N ARG A 864 -6.00 5.80 -12.42
CA ARG A 864 -6.00 7.03 -11.59
C ARG A 864 -7.17 7.09 -10.64
N GLU A 865 -8.37 6.71 -11.07
CA GLU A 865 -9.53 6.64 -10.19
C GLU A 865 -9.32 5.58 -9.10
N MET A 866 -8.78 4.41 -9.44
CA MET A 866 -8.46 3.37 -8.44
C MET A 866 -7.42 3.83 -7.41
N GLU A 867 -6.33 4.48 -7.85
CA GLU A 867 -5.33 5.06 -6.94
C GLU A 867 -5.91 6.23 -6.14
N SER A 868 -6.81 7.02 -6.74
CA SER A 868 -7.58 8.07 -6.07
C SER A 868 -8.55 7.51 -5.01
N LEU A 869 -9.06 6.30 -5.19
CA LEU A 869 -9.98 5.66 -4.23
C LEU A 869 -9.27 4.94 -3.09
N LEU A 870 -8.13 4.30 -3.39
CA LEU A 870 -7.47 3.33 -2.51
C LEU A 870 -6.04 3.75 -2.12
N GLY A 871 -5.60 4.94 -2.53
CA GLY A 871 -4.24 5.42 -2.38
C GLY A 871 -3.23 4.62 -3.22
N ALA A 872 -1.94 4.79 -2.93
CA ALA A 872 -0.85 4.13 -3.66
C ALA A 872 -0.96 2.59 -3.69
N ALA A 873 -1.60 1.97 -2.69
CA ALA A 873 -1.86 0.54 -2.67
C ALA A 873 -2.84 0.08 -3.78
N GLY A 874 -3.71 0.98 -4.24
CA GLY A 874 -4.64 0.74 -5.33
C GLY A 874 -4.10 0.96 -6.73
N ARG A 875 -2.80 1.24 -6.87
CA ARG A 875 -2.19 1.49 -8.18
C ARG A 875 -2.39 0.27 -9.09
N TYR A 876 -3.02 0.54 -10.22
CA TYR A 876 -3.52 -0.49 -11.12
C TYR A 876 -2.42 -1.04 -12.05
N PRO A 877 -2.18 -2.37 -12.06
CA PRO A 877 -1.12 -3.01 -12.87
C PRO A 877 -1.56 -3.22 -14.34
N THR A 878 -1.93 -2.14 -15.05
CA THR A 878 -2.48 -2.25 -16.41
C THR A 878 -1.51 -2.96 -17.37
N ALA A 879 -2.03 -3.82 -18.24
CA ALA A 879 -1.27 -4.45 -19.31
C ALA A 879 -1.01 -3.49 -20.50
N ASN A 880 -1.74 -2.37 -20.59
CA ASN A 880 -1.56 -1.39 -21.65
C ASN A 880 -0.27 -0.59 -21.40
N ILE A 881 0.67 -0.68 -22.34
CA ILE A 881 2.04 -0.15 -22.22
C ILE A 881 2.03 1.38 -22.00
N GLU A 882 1.27 2.10 -22.82
CA GLU A 882 1.18 3.56 -22.75
C GLU A 882 0.44 4.03 -21.49
N ALA A 883 -0.59 3.31 -21.06
CA ALA A 883 -1.34 3.65 -19.86
C ALA A 883 -0.45 3.52 -18.61
N LEU A 884 0.38 2.47 -18.52
CA LEU A 884 1.28 2.28 -17.38
C LEU A 884 2.30 3.42 -17.26
N GLU A 885 2.83 3.93 -18.38
CA GLU A 885 3.76 5.08 -18.40
C GLU A 885 3.14 6.33 -17.76
N LYS A 886 1.83 6.52 -17.92
CA LYS A 886 1.10 7.70 -17.44
C LYS A 886 0.61 7.60 -15.99
N LEU A 887 0.80 6.45 -15.33
CA LEU A 887 0.49 6.26 -13.92
C LEU A 887 1.57 6.86 -13.00
N PRO A 888 1.23 7.25 -11.75
CA PRO A 888 2.10 8.03 -10.85
C PRO A 888 3.19 7.20 -10.14
N TRP A 889 4.07 6.57 -10.91
CA TRP A 889 5.28 5.89 -10.42
C TRP A 889 6.41 6.89 -10.16
N PRO A 890 7.21 6.72 -9.08
CA PRO A 890 8.51 7.39 -8.99
C PRO A 890 9.38 7.01 -10.19
N VAL A 891 10.08 7.98 -10.78
CA VAL A 891 10.79 7.82 -12.07
C VAL A 891 11.82 6.69 -12.00
N LYS A 892 12.55 6.59 -10.89
CA LYS A 892 13.52 5.52 -10.64
C LYS A 892 12.87 4.13 -10.72
N ASP A 893 11.71 3.98 -10.08
CA ASP A 893 11.04 2.70 -9.95
C ASP A 893 10.42 2.26 -11.26
N TYR A 894 9.83 3.21 -12.00
CA TYR A 894 9.34 2.99 -13.35
C TYR A 894 10.45 2.47 -14.28
N LYS A 895 11.66 3.04 -14.22
CA LYS A 895 12.81 2.57 -15.03
C LYS A 895 13.18 1.11 -14.72
N ASN A 896 13.17 0.71 -13.44
CA ASN A 896 13.45 -0.67 -13.05
C ASN A 896 12.36 -1.64 -13.53
N LEU A 897 11.08 -1.23 -13.45
CA LEU A 897 9.96 -2.01 -14.00
C LEU A 897 10.13 -2.22 -15.51
N MET A 898 10.44 -1.16 -16.27
CA MET A 898 10.59 -1.26 -17.72
C MET A 898 11.78 -2.13 -18.11
N ALA A 899 12.88 -2.06 -17.35
CA ALA A 899 14.04 -2.92 -17.56
C ALA A 899 13.72 -4.40 -17.38
N GLN A 900 12.88 -4.77 -16.42
CA GLN A 900 12.43 -6.15 -16.25
C GLN A 900 11.36 -6.56 -17.27
N TRP A 901 10.45 -5.65 -17.64
CA TRP A 901 9.31 -5.97 -18.52
C TRP A 901 9.75 -6.51 -19.88
N GLN A 902 10.88 -6.01 -20.40
CA GLN A 902 11.51 -6.49 -21.64
C GLN A 902 11.85 -7.99 -21.63
N TRP A 903 11.97 -8.59 -20.45
CA TRP A 903 12.29 -10.01 -20.24
C TRP A 903 11.07 -10.86 -19.87
N VAL A 904 9.89 -10.28 -19.75
CA VAL A 904 8.68 -11.02 -19.37
C VAL A 904 8.25 -11.90 -20.54
N LYS A 905 7.88 -13.15 -20.24
CA LYS A 905 7.37 -14.14 -21.20
C LYS A 905 6.01 -14.64 -20.77
N GLY A 906 5.07 -14.73 -21.71
CA GLY A 906 3.76 -15.32 -21.45
C GLY A 906 3.87 -16.82 -21.32
N ASN A 907 3.18 -17.39 -20.32
CA ASN A 907 3.02 -18.83 -20.24
C ASN A 907 1.84 -19.22 -21.14
N PRO A 908 2.07 -20.01 -22.22
CA PRO A 908 0.96 -20.49 -23.04
C PRO A 908 0.04 -21.39 -22.22
N GLU A 909 -1.26 -21.31 -22.48
CA GLU A 909 -2.27 -22.18 -21.86
C GLU A 909 -2.69 -23.27 -22.86
N VAL A 910 -2.94 -24.49 -22.37
CA VAL A 910 -3.27 -25.65 -23.20
C VAL A 910 -4.48 -26.40 -22.63
N PRO A 911 -5.20 -27.22 -23.41
CA PRO A 911 -6.22 -28.12 -22.87
C PRO A 911 -5.60 -29.04 -21.81
N GLY A 912 -6.10 -28.97 -20.57
CA GLY A 912 -5.51 -29.70 -19.44
C GLY A 912 -4.34 -28.98 -18.73
N GLY A 913 -4.01 -27.75 -19.14
CA GLY A 913 -2.88 -26.96 -18.63
C GLY A 913 -2.90 -26.73 -17.13
N TYR A 914 -4.08 -26.68 -16.50
CA TYR A 914 -4.26 -26.63 -15.04
C TYR A 914 -3.56 -27.76 -14.26
N PHE A 915 -3.25 -28.87 -14.94
CA PHE A 915 -2.61 -30.05 -14.36
C PHE A 915 -1.09 -29.88 -14.26
N THR A 916 -0.48 -29.14 -15.18
CA THR A 916 0.96 -28.86 -15.21
C THR A 916 1.47 -28.19 -13.92
N PRO A 917 0.96 -27.03 -13.46
CA PRO A 917 1.43 -26.41 -12.21
C PRO A 917 1.21 -27.30 -10.99
N ARG A 918 0.10 -28.05 -10.95
CA ARG A 918 -0.21 -28.95 -9.84
C ARG A 918 0.80 -30.10 -9.74
N HIS A 919 1.12 -30.73 -10.86
CA HIS A 919 2.01 -31.88 -10.87
C HIS A 919 3.48 -31.50 -10.81
N LEU A 920 3.82 -30.29 -11.28
CA LEU A 920 5.11 -29.68 -10.99
C LEU A 920 5.31 -29.45 -9.48
N ASP A 921 4.29 -28.94 -8.77
CA ASP A 921 4.33 -28.79 -7.31
C ASP A 921 4.42 -30.15 -6.60
N ASN A 922 3.73 -31.17 -7.09
CA ASN A 922 3.82 -32.53 -6.54
C ASN A 922 5.23 -33.12 -6.74
N ALA A 923 5.78 -33.00 -7.95
CA ALA A 923 7.15 -33.43 -8.26
C ALA A 923 8.16 -32.74 -7.34
N PHE A 924 8.03 -31.42 -7.19
CA PHE A 924 8.87 -30.62 -6.30
C PHE A 924 8.78 -31.12 -4.85
N ARG A 925 7.58 -31.43 -4.36
CA ARG A 925 7.36 -31.97 -3.01
C ARG A 925 7.99 -33.34 -2.79
N GLU A 926 7.91 -34.24 -3.78
CA GLU A 926 8.55 -35.57 -3.68
C GLU A 926 10.07 -35.44 -3.58
N VAL A 927 10.70 -34.57 -4.37
CA VAL A 927 12.14 -34.33 -4.30
C VAL A 927 12.55 -33.77 -2.94
N ILE A 928 11.89 -32.72 -2.45
CA ILE A 928 12.34 -32.02 -1.23
C ILE A 928 12.00 -32.77 0.06
N TYR A 929 10.88 -33.52 0.10
CA TYR A 929 10.42 -34.21 1.31
C TYR A 929 10.74 -35.69 1.33
N SER A 930 10.64 -36.37 0.19
CA SER A 930 10.90 -37.81 0.05
C SER A 930 12.34 -38.10 -0.39
N GLY A 931 13.08 -37.10 -0.86
CA GLY A 931 14.49 -37.24 -1.28
C GLY A 931 14.65 -38.01 -2.59
N GLU A 932 13.64 -37.96 -3.46
CA GLU A 932 13.70 -38.60 -4.78
C GLU A 932 14.67 -37.89 -5.73
N ASP A 933 15.09 -38.60 -6.78
CA ASP A 933 15.96 -38.02 -7.81
C ASP A 933 15.16 -37.01 -8.67
N PRO A 934 15.63 -35.76 -8.80
CA PRO A 934 14.88 -34.72 -9.52
C PRO A 934 14.57 -35.08 -10.98
N ARG A 935 15.47 -35.78 -11.67
CA ARG A 935 15.30 -36.14 -13.09
C ARG A 935 14.26 -37.24 -13.25
N GLU A 936 14.36 -38.31 -12.47
CA GLU A 936 13.38 -39.41 -12.56
C GLU A 936 11.98 -38.92 -12.16
N THR A 937 11.87 -38.15 -11.06
CA THR A 937 10.58 -37.65 -10.57
C THR A 937 9.89 -36.73 -11.58
N ILE A 938 10.60 -35.77 -12.19
CA ILE A 938 9.96 -34.88 -13.18
C ILE A 938 9.53 -35.67 -14.42
N LEU A 939 10.32 -36.65 -14.88
CA LEU A 939 9.98 -37.49 -16.02
C LEU A 939 8.74 -38.38 -15.76
N ASP A 940 8.55 -38.86 -14.54
CA ASP A 940 7.34 -39.60 -14.18
C ASP A 940 6.10 -38.69 -14.16
N TYR A 941 6.22 -37.48 -13.61
CA TYR A 941 5.12 -36.51 -13.65
C TYR A 941 4.84 -35.96 -15.05
N VAL A 942 5.83 -35.89 -15.94
CA VAL A 942 5.62 -35.57 -17.36
C VAL A 942 4.64 -36.54 -18.01
N ARG A 943 4.71 -37.84 -17.70
CA ARG A 943 3.75 -38.83 -18.23
C ARG A 943 2.34 -38.51 -17.77
N VAL A 944 2.18 -38.23 -16.48
CA VAL A 944 0.89 -37.89 -15.87
C VAL A 944 0.31 -36.59 -16.45
N ILE A 945 1.15 -35.60 -16.71
CA ILE A 945 0.75 -34.34 -17.37
C ILE A 945 0.30 -34.60 -18.81
N ASN A 946 1.08 -35.37 -19.58
CA ASN A 946 0.76 -35.70 -20.97
C ASN A 946 -0.51 -36.57 -21.11
N ASP A 947 -0.76 -37.48 -20.16
CA ASP A 947 -2.00 -38.27 -20.12
C ASP A 947 -3.22 -37.35 -19.97
N GLU A 948 -3.16 -36.36 -19.08
CA GLU A 948 -4.25 -35.40 -18.89
C GLU A 948 -4.43 -34.48 -20.11
N ILE A 949 -3.34 -33.96 -20.68
CA ILE A 949 -3.40 -33.15 -21.92
C ILE A 949 -4.05 -33.98 -23.02
N THR A 950 -3.62 -35.22 -23.23
CA THR A 950 -4.20 -36.14 -24.23
C THR A 950 -5.68 -36.39 -23.94
N ASN A 951 -6.05 -36.70 -22.70
CA ASN A 951 -7.45 -36.94 -22.31
C ASN A 951 -8.33 -35.72 -22.58
N LYS A 952 -7.87 -34.51 -22.27
CA LYS A 952 -8.61 -33.28 -22.55
C LYS A 952 -8.69 -32.96 -24.03
N ARG A 953 -7.64 -33.25 -24.80
CA ARG A 953 -7.68 -33.11 -26.25
C ARG A 953 -8.68 -34.08 -26.87
N ILE A 954 -8.74 -35.33 -26.41
CA ILE A 954 -9.78 -36.29 -26.82
C ILE A 954 -11.18 -35.80 -26.42
N GLU A 955 -11.36 -35.34 -25.17
CA GLU A 955 -12.65 -34.82 -24.67
C GLU A 955 -13.18 -33.68 -25.53
N PHE A 956 -12.30 -32.78 -25.99
CA PHE A 956 -12.65 -31.62 -26.79
C PHE A 956 -12.50 -31.83 -28.31
N GLY A 957 -12.21 -33.05 -28.78
CA GLY A 957 -12.09 -33.37 -30.20
C GLY A 957 -10.90 -32.69 -30.91
N LEU A 958 -9.81 -32.44 -30.18
CA LEU A 958 -8.58 -31.83 -30.67
C LEU A 958 -7.56 -32.91 -31.08
N PRO A 959 -6.64 -32.64 -32.04
CA PRO A 959 -5.61 -33.59 -32.44
C PRO A 959 -4.73 -34.01 -31.26
N THR A 960 -4.38 -35.28 -31.17
CA THR A 960 -3.46 -35.84 -30.16
C THR A 960 -2.06 -36.04 -30.73
N LEU A 961 -1.07 -36.27 -29.85
CA LEU A 961 0.30 -36.55 -30.26
C LEU A 961 0.40 -37.81 -31.16
N GLU A 962 -0.47 -38.80 -30.93
CA GLU A 962 -0.55 -40.01 -31.78
C GLU A 962 -1.04 -39.67 -33.19
N ASP A 963 -2.04 -38.79 -33.33
CA ASP A 963 -2.56 -38.35 -34.63
C ASP A 963 -1.50 -37.63 -35.49
N LEU A 964 -0.54 -36.95 -34.86
CA LEU A 964 0.58 -36.29 -35.56
C LEU A 964 1.65 -37.30 -36.02
N LYS A 965 1.94 -38.32 -35.20
CA LYS A 965 2.87 -39.40 -35.56
C LYS A 965 2.34 -40.24 -36.72
N ASP A 966 1.05 -40.54 -36.73
CA ASP A 966 0.40 -41.28 -37.82
C ASP A 966 0.35 -40.49 -39.15
N LYS A 967 0.28 -39.14 -39.08
CA LYS A 967 0.32 -38.27 -40.28
C LYS A 967 1.72 -38.06 -40.86
N THR A 968 2.76 -38.12 -40.03
CA THR A 968 4.15 -37.84 -40.47
C THR A 968 4.92 -39.08 -40.89
N GLY A 969 4.42 -40.29 -40.61
CA GLY A 969 5.00 -41.55 -41.09
C GLY A 969 6.45 -41.77 -40.67
N ARG A 970 6.87 -41.14 -39.55
CA ARG A 970 8.20 -41.24 -38.96
C ARG A 970 8.12 -41.56 -37.47
#